data_AF-A0A2I1BUI4-F1
#
_entry.id   AF-A0A2I1BUI4-F1
#
_cell.length_a   1.000
_cell.length_b   1.000
_cell.length_c   1.000
_cell.angle_alpha   90.00
_cell.angle_beta   90.00
_cell.angle_gamma   90.00
#
_symmetry.space_group_name_H-M   'P 1'
#
loop_
_entity.id
_entity.type
_entity.pdbx_description
1 polymer ?
#
loop_
_entity_poly.entity_id
_entity_poly.type
_entity_poly.pdbx_seq_one_letter_code
_entity_poly.pdbx_strand_id
1 'polypeptide(L)'
;MRFDWQRLAGISVLLVGRSSAQGWNVNVSMCNWDQVRGKLRQGVPVLQCSHVPDHCGGSGNDDGLLYYLNLATSFDTTTSNLTALFGNLSKAGGIANNIAPTYRDGVMFANDNELYLYGGLLRLTDSQDPPADNAVLGYERYQYGPERESWQPGFIIDNLDSGVTRYATNGAGVSAPSEKLGFYFSGMRGKDWGPVYADDESANVTSDRMIKVDMSSMRENKWSNLSLPTYVPPRANAELVWIPVAESGVLVAIGGVIIPATIFSSEGLTSAQQNASKRASQGFMETVSVYDVSGDKWYLQNTTGDIPPQLTQFCSVYASAADGSSHNIYIYGGYDGLSTENTPSDDVYVLSLPSFSWIKLYSGNSIHGRSGHRCVKPYPDQMLVLGGVRLNPTHCLDGGVIRVFNLNTARFQNAYNPKVWSEYKVPDLVTAVIGGDSRGGATKVSPTSWTNSSLADLFKTKYTKTISTWYPYNSTTSGSPTIAPVADKGSSFPRWAGAIIGVILGLLLITAAAIFWCLRRRRKLHESRSTSEQSARSWILRWIHTGGLTTGVPKSGDTTASTGHSAFANNSNITPATAVSPRSVEAGGDPVYEMLGHTTTLPVELPTPYNNNPLPSPVSTSDVSGTDYVSPVTVSTPSTEGEPSPVRPPHHRHMSSLSTVPTISNVMREKNGQRQTYRSDSSEGSVELDCPRGVELSGSTPLGGRLETTREVDEVEGLGIKELP
;
A
#
# COMPACT_ATOMS: atom_id res chain seq x y z
N MET A 1 14.54 67.21 49.96
CA MET A 1 14.46 65.77 50.26
C MET A 1 14.06 65.09 48.96
N ARG A 2 15.01 64.84 48.04
CA ARG A 2 16.02 63.76 47.97
C ARG A 2 15.38 62.39 47.72
N PHE A 3 15.73 61.61 46.71
CA PHE A 3 16.34 61.83 45.39
C PHE A 3 16.06 60.54 44.62
N ASP A 4 15.69 60.69 43.35
CA ASP A 4 15.30 59.65 42.41
C ASP A 4 16.55 59.04 41.73
N TRP A 5 16.56 57.73 41.47
CA TRP A 5 17.60 57.07 40.67
C TRP A 5 17.00 56.26 39.53
N GLN A 6 17.24 56.81 38.35
CA GLN A 6 16.87 56.34 37.02
C GLN A 6 17.82 55.25 36.47
N ARG A 7 17.26 54.45 35.53
CA ARG A 7 17.89 53.87 34.30
C ARG A 7 18.90 52.73 34.53
N LEU A 8 18.80 51.54 33.92
CA LEU A 8 18.28 51.12 32.61
C LEU A 8 17.97 49.62 32.63
N ALA A 9 16.79 49.25 32.12
CA ALA A 9 16.50 47.93 31.58
C ALA A 9 17.05 47.85 30.15
N GLY A 10 17.69 46.75 29.79
CA GLY A 10 18.26 46.54 28.46
C GLY A 10 18.65 45.09 28.19
N ILE A 11 17.68 44.33 27.69
CA ILE A 11 17.79 43.28 26.65
C ILE A 11 18.94 42.25 26.81
N SER A 12 18.58 41.02 27.14
CA SER A 12 19.38 39.83 26.80
C SER A 12 18.44 38.70 26.37
N VAL A 13 18.24 38.60 25.06
CA VAL A 13 17.69 37.45 24.35
C VAL A 13 18.69 36.30 24.49
N LEU A 14 18.31 35.24 25.19
CA LEU A 14 19.05 33.98 25.20
C LEU A 14 18.77 33.24 23.88
N LEU A 15 19.76 33.27 22.99
CA LEU A 15 19.91 32.34 21.88
C LEU A 15 20.05 30.92 22.43
N VAL A 16 18.93 30.19 22.51
CA VAL A 16 18.95 28.73 22.57
C VAL A 16 19.34 28.25 21.18
N GLY A 17 20.64 28.09 20.95
CA GLY A 17 21.16 27.39 19.78
C GLY A 17 20.67 25.96 19.81
N ARG A 18 19.75 25.63 18.89
CA ARG A 18 19.43 24.24 18.54
C ARG A 18 20.72 23.60 18.03
N SER A 19 21.36 22.80 18.88
CA SER A 19 22.24 21.74 18.42
C SER A 19 21.34 20.71 17.74
N SER A 20 21.12 20.86 16.45
CA SER A 20 20.64 19.78 15.60
C SER A 20 21.61 18.63 15.79
N ALA A 21 21.17 17.60 16.52
CA ALA A 21 21.82 16.32 16.44
C ALA A 21 21.84 15.97 14.95
N GLN A 22 23.04 15.91 14.36
CA GLN A 22 23.22 15.27 13.08
C GLN A 22 22.67 13.86 13.26
N GLY A 23 21.47 13.63 12.70
CA GLY A 23 20.94 12.28 12.57
C GLY A 23 22.02 11.47 11.89
N TRP A 24 22.45 10.41 12.54
CA TRP A 24 23.31 9.44 11.91
C TRP A 24 22.48 8.85 10.77
N ASN A 25 22.74 9.27 9.54
CA ASN A 25 22.29 8.57 8.35
C ASN A 25 23.01 7.23 8.34
N VAL A 26 22.49 6.28 9.11
CA VAL A 26 22.80 4.88 8.88
C VAL A 26 22.22 4.59 7.50
N ASN A 27 23.11 4.27 6.55
CA ASN A 27 22.75 3.86 5.20
C ASN A 27 22.06 2.50 5.27
N VAL A 28 20.81 2.47 5.74
CA VAL A 28 20.04 1.25 5.92
C VAL A 28 19.27 1.00 4.63
N SER A 29 19.67 -0.04 3.89
CA SER A 29 18.93 -0.53 2.74
C SER A 29 17.68 -1.29 3.21
N MET A 30 16.50 -0.90 2.72
CA MET A 30 15.25 -1.66 2.83
C MET A 30 15.46 -3.03 2.18
N CYS A 31 15.42 -4.05 3.04
CA CYS A 31 15.69 -5.45 2.73
C CYS A 31 14.39 -6.20 2.39
N ASN A 32 13.31 -5.87 3.09
CA ASN A 32 11.95 -6.33 2.89
C ASN A 32 11.00 -5.15 3.05
N TRP A 33 9.80 -5.26 2.47
CA TRP A 33 8.74 -4.28 2.69
C TRP A 33 7.40 -5.00 2.63
N ASP A 34 6.99 -5.58 3.75
CA ASP A 34 5.79 -6.40 3.80
C ASP A 34 4.50 -5.58 3.75
N GLN A 35 3.44 -6.21 3.23
CA GLN A 35 2.07 -5.71 3.17
C GLN A 35 1.98 -4.27 2.65
N VAL A 36 2.68 -4.01 1.55
CA VAL A 36 2.72 -2.69 0.93
C VAL A 36 1.33 -2.34 0.42
N ARG A 37 0.71 -1.32 1.02
CA ARG A 37 -0.42 -0.64 0.38
C ARG A 37 0.08 0.53 -0.43
N GLY A 38 -0.43 0.68 -1.65
CA GLY A 38 -0.02 1.77 -2.51
C GLY A 38 -0.79 1.89 -3.80
N LYS A 39 -0.77 3.09 -4.38
CA LYS A 39 -1.43 3.44 -5.65
C LYS A 39 -0.57 4.40 -6.45
N LEU A 40 -0.85 4.46 -7.75
CA LEU A 40 -0.30 5.47 -8.65
C LEU A 40 -1.22 6.70 -8.62
N ARG A 41 -0.70 7.87 -8.24
CA ARG A 41 -1.42 9.16 -8.28
C ARG A 41 -0.69 10.12 -9.21
N GLN A 42 -1.33 10.53 -10.31
CA GLN A 42 -0.69 11.31 -11.39
C GLN A 42 0.67 10.77 -11.82
N GLY A 43 0.79 9.44 -11.93
CA GLY A 43 2.07 8.83 -12.28
C GLY A 43 3.13 8.88 -11.18
N VAL A 44 2.77 9.16 -9.92
CA VAL A 44 3.67 9.01 -8.77
C VAL A 44 3.16 7.86 -7.91
N PRO A 45 3.90 6.74 -7.79
CA PRO A 45 3.59 5.68 -6.84
C PRO A 45 3.72 6.23 -5.42
N VAL A 46 2.63 6.18 -4.66
CA VAL A 46 2.59 6.47 -3.23
C VAL A 46 2.34 5.16 -2.49
N LEU A 47 3.17 4.88 -1.50
CA LEU A 47 3.23 3.62 -0.78
C LEU A 47 3.22 3.85 0.74
N GLN A 48 2.78 2.85 1.49
CA GLN A 48 2.93 2.82 2.93
C GLN A 48 3.38 1.42 3.40
N CYS A 49 4.37 1.39 4.29
CA CYS A 49 4.80 0.21 5.04
C CYS A 49 3.97 0.05 6.31
N SER A 50 3.70 -1.20 6.71
CA SER A 50 2.92 -1.49 7.89
C SER A 50 3.66 -2.20 9.03
N HIS A 51 4.71 -2.99 8.78
CA HIS A 51 5.60 -3.54 9.82
C HIS A 51 6.81 -4.28 9.26
N VAL A 52 8.00 -4.06 9.86
CA VAL A 52 9.11 -5.03 9.87
C VAL A 52 9.85 -4.85 11.20
N PRO A 53 9.94 -5.88 12.07
CA PRO A 53 10.96 -5.91 13.12
C PRO A 53 12.30 -6.02 12.38
N ASP A 54 13.13 -5.00 12.51
CA ASP A 54 14.34 -4.79 11.72
C ASP A 54 14.16 -4.49 10.22
N HIS A 55 13.48 -3.37 9.91
CA HIS A 55 13.82 -2.46 8.79
C HIS A 55 12.75 -2.17 7.72
N CYS A 56 11.73 -1.41 8.14
CA CYS A 56 11.37 -0.15 7.46
C CYS A 56 12.21 1.03 8.03
N GLY A 57 13.47 0.78 8.40
CA GLY A 57 14.28 1.60 9.33
C GLY A 57 14.19 1.16 10.81
N GLY A 58 14.51 -0.10 11.13
CA GLY A 58 14.64 -0.59 12.52
C GLY A 58 13.36 -0.91 13.30
N SER A 59 12.32 -0.07 13.30
CA SER A 59 11.24 -0.17 14.31
C SER A 59 9.81 -0.43 13.79
N GLY A 60 9.62 -0.51 12.47
CA GLY A 60 8.30 -0.39 11.84
C GLY A 60 8.08 1.03 11.33
N ASN A 61 6.89 1.35 10.82
CA ASN A 61 6.59 2.71 10.36
C ASN A 61 6.05 3.57 11.54
N ASP A 62 6.84 3.63 12.61
CA ASP A 62 6.55 4.39 13.83
C ASP A 62 6.63 5.89 13.61
N ASP A 63 7.42 6.32 12.61
CA ASP A 63 7.51 7.72 12.17
C ASP A 63 6.27 8.16 11.37
N GLY A 64 5.32 7.25 11.12
CA GLY A 64 4.10 7.56 10.39
C GLY A 64 4.38 8.13 9.00
N LEU A 65 5.27 7.51 8.24
CA LEU A 65 5.65 7.96 6.91
C LEU A 65 4.75 7.35 5.81
N LEU A 66 4.44 8.17 4.81
CA LEU A 66 4.09 7.72 3.46
C LEU A 66 5.34 7.86 2.60
N TYR A 67 5.62 6.86 1.78
CA TYR A 67 6.73 6.89 0.83
C TYR A 67 6.21 7.19 -0.56
N TYR A 68 7.03 7.81 -1.40
CA TYR A 68 6.73 7.97 -2.82
C TYR A 68 7.96 7.70 -3.66
N LEU A 69 7.75 7.13 -4.85
CA LEU A 69 8.81 6.86 -5.81
C LEU A 69 8.72 7.88 -6.95
N ASN A 70 9.81 8.62 -7.22
CA ASN A 70 9.82 9.53 -8.36
C ASN A 70 10.12 8.76 -9.66
N LEU A 71 9.10 8.59 -10.51
CA LEU A 71 9.22 7.90 -11.79
C LEU A 71 10.04 8.65 -12.85
N ALA A 72 10.42 9.90 -12.61
CA ALA A 72 11.34 10.65 -13.48
C ALA A 72 12.82 10.26 -13.30
N THR A 73 13.15 9.44 -12.30
CA THR A 73 14.52 9.01 -11.99
C THR A 73 14.78 7.62 -12.56
N SER A 74 15.81 7.47 -13.39
CA SER A 74 16.29 6.16 -13.84
C SER A 74 17.08 5.44 -12.76
N PHE A 75 17.01 4.11 -12.70
CA PHE A 75 17.79 3.29 -11.77
C PHE A 75 18.07 1.91 -12.35
N ASP A 76 19.09 1.26 -11.79
CA ASP A 76 19.42 -0.15 -12.06
C ASP A 76 19.19 -0.96 -10.77
N THR A 77 18.38 -2.01 -10.88
CA THR A 77 17.94 -2.84 -9.74
C THR A 77 19.05 -3.66 -9.10
N THR A 78 20.20 -3.80 -9.76
CA THR A 78 21.32 -4.61 -9.29
C THR A 78 22.44 -3.77 -8.68
N THR A 79 22.56 -2.49 -9.08
CA THR A 79 23.68 -1.63 -8.69
C THR A 79 23.26 -0.36 -7.95
N SER A 80 22.02 0.11 -8.11
CA SER A 80 21.55 1.33 -7.45
C SER A 80 21.13 1.06 -6.01
N ASN A 81 21.29 2.06 -5.13
CA ASN A 81 20.68 2.03 -3.81
C ASN A 81 19.17 2.28 -3.94
N LEU A 82 18.39 1.20 -4.08
CA LEU A 82 16.96 1.26 -4.32
C LEU A 82 16.17 1.93 -3.18
N THR A 83 16.68 1.85 -1.96
CA THR A 83 16.06 2.50 -0.79
C THR A 83 16.13 4.01 -0.88
N ALA A 84 17.26 4.55 -1.34
CA ALA A 84 17.46 5.98 -1.50
C ALA A 84 16.58 6.61 -2.60
N LEU A 85 15.88 5.80 -3.40
CA LEU A 85 14.95 6.29 -4.42
C LEU A 85 13.61 6.75 -3.85
N PHE A 86 13.26 6.30 -2.66
CA PHE A 86 11.99 6.65 -2.02
C PHE A 86 12.11 7.99 -1.28
N GLY A 87 11.30 8.96 -1.69
CA GLY A 87 11.01 10.12 -0.86
C GLY A 87 9.98 9.76 0.21
N ASN A 88 9.84 10.62 1.23
CA ASN A 88 8.87 10.42 2.29
C ASN A 88 8.03 11.68 2.56
N LEU A 89 6.83 11.45 3.10
CA LEU A 89 5.89 12.44 3.61
C LEU A 89 5.51 12.01 5.02
N SER A 90 5.69 12.90 5.98
CA SER A 90 5.30 12.65 7.37
C SER A 90 3.79 12.85 7.52
N LYS A 91 3.10 11.83 8.07
CA LYS A 91 1.73 11.98 8.54
C LYS A 91 1.76 12.70 9.90
N ALA A 92 0.91 13.72 10.06
CA ALA A 92 0.64 14.39 11.34
C ALA A 92 1.89 14.77 12.18
N GLY A 93 2.96 15.28 11.56
CA GLY A 93 4.15 15.77 12.26
C GLY A 93 5.27 14.75 12.50
N GLY A 94 5.10 13.50 12.05
CA GLY A 94 6.23 12.56 11.87
C GLY A 94 6.35 11.52 12.96
N ILE A 95 5.28 11.32 13.72
CA ILE A 95 5.15 10.23 14.69
C ILE A 95 3.76 9.62 14.47
N ALA A 96 3.70 8.31 14.24
CA ALA A 96 2.46 7.58 14.18
C ALA A 96 1.75 7.68 15.54
N ASN A 97 0.52 8.17 15.52
CA ASN A 97 -0.31 8.40 16.71
C ASN A 97 -1.75 7.99 16.40
N ASN A 98 -2.68 8.23 17.33
CA ASN A 98 -4.10 7.95 17.14
C ASN A 98 -4.77 8.78 16.02
N ILE A 99 -4.19 9.91 15.63
CA ILE A 99 -4.68 10.74 14.52
C ILE A 99 -4.25 10.18 13.16
N ALA A 100 -3.00 9.71 13.06
CA ALA A 100 -2.44 9.18 11.83
C ALA A 100 -1.68 7.86 12.06
N PRO A 101 -2.38 6.80 12.51
CA PRO A 101 -1.73 5.56 12.85
C PRO A 101 -1.22 4.83 11.60
N THR A 102 -0.36 3.86 11.83
CA THR A 102 0.12 2.94 10.80
C THR A 102 -0.71 1.67 10.87
N TYR A 103 -1.45 1.39 9.79
CA TYR A 103 -2.28 0.21 9.65
C TYR A 103 -1.58 -0.87 8.83
N ARG A 104 -1.73 -2.14 9.24
CA ARG A 104 -1.36 -3.35 8.48
C ARG A 104 -2.50 -3.83 7.60
N ASP A 105 -2.20 -4.27 6.38
CA ASP A 105 -3.18 -4.81 5.42
C ASP A 105 -4.44 -3.94 5.18
N GLY A 106 -4.28 -2.62 5.20
CA GLY A 106 -5.30 -1.67 4.74
C GLY A 106 -5.18 -1.36 3.25
N VAL A 107 -6.12 -0.58 2.71
CA VAL A 107 -6.15 -0.16 1.30
C VAL A 107 -5.89 1.34 1.17
N MET A 108 -5.23 1.71 0.09
CA MET A 108 -5.13 3.10 -0.36
C MET A 108 -6.05 3.31 -1.56
N PHE A 109 -7.00 4.23 -1.44
CA PHE A 109 -7.75 4.78 -2.56
C PHE A 109 -7.10 6.05 -3.04
N ALA A 110 -7.16 6.30 -4.33
CA ALA A 110 -6.61 7.50 -4.94
C ALA A 110 -7.40 7.86 -6.20
N ASN A 111 -7.61 9.16 -6.40
CA ASN A 111 -7.89 9.76 -7.71
C ASN A 111 -6.66 10.59 -8.13
N ASP A 112 -6.76 11.45 -9.13
CA ASP A 112 -5.63 12.29 -9.57
C ASP A 112 -5.23 13.37 -8.54
N ASN A 113 -6.08 13.70 -7.58
CA ASN A 113 -5.94 14.88 -6.74
C ASN A 113 -5.70 14.55 -5.26
N GLU A 114 -6.25 13.45 -4.76
CA GLU A 114 -6.19 13.04 -3.36
C GLU A 114 -6.04 11.52 -3.18
N LEU A 115 -5.79 11.09 -1.95
CA LEU A 115 -5.81 9.70 -1.53
C LEU A 115 -6.50 9.52 -0.17
N TYR A 116 -7.05 8.33 0.08
CA TYR A 116 -7.59 7.90 1.38
C TYR A 116 -6.98 6.57 1.81
N LEU A 117 -6.75 6.42 3.11
CA LEU A 117 -6.24 5.22 3.75
C LEU A 117 -7.36 4.53 4.52
N TYR A 118 -7.92 3.46 3.95
CA TYR A 118 -9.07 2.76 4.50
C TYR A 118 -8.67 1.40 5.10
N GLY A 119 -9.21 1.09 6.27
CA GLY A 119 -9.04 -0.19 6.93
C GLY A 119 -7.61 -0.53 7.38
N GLY A 120 -7.48 -1.77 7.83
CA GLY A 120 -6.26 -2.39 8.31
C GLY A 120 -6.18 -2.51 9.83
N LEU A 121 -5.25 -3.37 10.26
CA LEU A 121 -5.01 -3.71 11.66
C LEU A 121 -4.08 -2.72 12.33
N LEU A 122 -4.40 -2.37 13.57
CA LEU A 122 -3.50 -1.63 14.46
C LEU A 122 -2.71 -2.59 15.32
N ARG A 123 -1.49 -2.22 15.69
CA ARG A 123 -0.83 -2.87 16.82
C ARG A 123 -1.58 -2.50 18.09
N LEU A 124 -1.91 -3.49 18.92
CA LEU A 124 -2.50 -3.25 20.23
C LEU A 124 -1.48 -2.53 21.13
N THR A 125 -1.89 -1.41 21.73
CA THR A 125 -1.04 -0.63 22.64
C THR A 125 -1.92 0.14 23.64
N ASP A 126 -1.41 0.30 24.85
CA ASP A 126 -1.95 1.14 25.93
C ASP A 126 -1.42 2.58 25.88
N SER A 127 -0.50 2.87 24.95
CA SER A 127 0.16 4.18 24.87
C SER A 127 -0.71 5.29 24.29
N GLN A 128 -1.76 4.95 23.54
CA GLN A 128 -2.65 5.89 22.85
C GLN A 128 -4.05 5.27 22.70
N ASP A 129 -5.10 6.08 22.76
CA ASP A 129 -6.45 5.62 22.45
C ASP A 129 -6.57 5.24 20.98
N PRO A 130 -7.30 4.15 20.63
CA PRO A 130 -7.52 3.81 19.24
C PRO A 130 -8.36 4.89 18.54
N PRO A 131 -8.14 5.12 17.23
CA PRO A 131 -9.00 5.98 16.43
C PRO A 131 -10.45 5.47 16.45
N ALA A 132 -11.39 6.41 16.29
CA ALA A 132 -12.82 6.08 16.16
C ALA A 132 -13.07 5.09 15.01
N ASP A 133 -14.16 4.34 15.13
CA ASP A 133 -14.59 3.31 14.17
C ASP A 133 -14.94 3.89 12.78
N ASN A 134 -15.27 5.16 12.71
CA ASN A 134 -15.54 5.89 11.47
C ASN A 134 -14.37 6.78 11.01
N ALA A 135 -13.22 6.79 11.68
CA ALA A 135 -12.12 7.67 11.29
C ALA A 135 -11.39 7.15 10.03
N VAL A 136 -11.16 8.04 9.06
CA VAL A 136 -10.34 7.78 7.87
C VAL A 136 -9.36 8.92 7.63
N LEU A 137 -8.14 8.58 7.16
CA LEU A 137 -7.10 9.56 6.87
C LEU A 137 -7.01 9.80 5.36
N GLY A 138 -7.16 11.06 4.96
CA GLY A 138 -6.98 11.53 3.59
C GLY A 138 -5.71 12.35 3.40
N TYR A 139 -5.25 12.49 2.16
CA TYR A 139 -4.22 13.46 1.78
C TYR A 139 -4.59 14.12 0.45
N GLU A 140 -4.70 15.44 0.47
CA GLU A 140 -5.06 16.29 -0.66
C GLU A 140 -3.77 16.88 -1.26
N ARG A 141 -3.53 16.65 -2.55
CA ARG A 141 -2.39 17.26 -3.27
C ARG A 141 -2.80 18.44 -4.13
N TYR A 142 -3.97 18.33 -4.76
CA TYR A 142 -4.55 19.34 -5.63
C TYR A 142 -6.02 19.53 -5.25
N GLN A 143 -6.49 20.76 -5.28
CA GLN A 143 -7.91 21.05 -5.10
C GLN A 143 -8.69 20.71 -6.37
N TYR A 144 -9.90 20.21 -6.20
CA TYR A 144 -10.86 20.04 -7.28
C TYR A 144 -12.30 20.17 -6.77
N GLY A 145 -13.25 20.40 -7.69
CA GLY A 145 -14.62 20.77 -7.34
C GLY A 145 -14.73 22.26 -7.01
N PRO A 146 -15.69 22.67 -6.16
CA PRO A 146 -15.82 24.07 -5.73
C PRO A 146 -14.53 24.61 -5.14
N GLU A 147 -14.18 25.84 -5.52
CA GLU A 147 -12.98 26.51 -5.02
C GLU A 147 -13.07 26.78 -3.52
N ARG A 148 -11.97 26.56 -2.80
CA ARG A 148 -11.84 26.85 -1.37
C ARG A 148 -10.60 27.70 -1.15
N GLU A 149 -10.80 28.94 -0.73
CA GLU A 149 -9.72 29.93 -0.58
C GLU A 149 -8.68 29.52 0.48
N SER A 150 -9.10 28.82 1.53
CA SER A 150 -8.23 28.38 2.63
C SER A 150 -7.57 27.01 2.40
N TRP A 151 -7.72 26.42 1.22
CA TRP A 151 -7.17 25.11 0.93
C TRP A 151 -5.65 25.15 0.74
N GLN A 152 -4.97 24.16 1.33
CA GLN A 152 -3.56 23.88 1.09
C GLN A 152 -3.33 22.37 1.00
N PRO A 153 -2.34 21.90 0.22
CA PRO A 153 -2.00 20.49 0.18
C PRO A 153 -1.64 19.96 1.58
N GLY A 154 -2.18 18.81 1.96
CA GLY A 154 -1.96 18.29 3.31
C GLY A 154 -2.80 17.07 3.66
N PHE A 155 -2.55 16.53 4.85
CA PHE A 155 -3.36 15.48 5.43
C PHE A 155 -4.64 16.06 6.02
N ILE A 156 -5.72 15.31 5.86
CA ILE A 156 -7.02 15.60 6.46
C ILE A 156 -7.54 14.39 7.20
N ILE A 157 -8.29 14.63 8.26
CA ILE A 157 -9.10 13.60 8.91
C ILE A 157 -10.50 13.77 8.33
N ASP A 158 -11.07 12.67 7.86
CA ASP A 158 -12.44 12.61 7.39
C ASP A 158 -13.17 11.49 8.15
N ASN A 159 -14.49 11.48 8.03
CA ASN A 159 -15.33 10.47 8.66
C ASN A 159 -16.01 9.60 7.60
N LEU A 160 -16.04 8.31 7.87
CA LEU A 160 -16.85 7.35 7.12
C LEU A 160 -18.33 7.62 7.39
N ASP A 161 -19.15 7.41 6.36
CA ASP A 161 -20.60 7.50 6.47
C ASP A 161 -21.19 6.41 7.38
N SER A 162 -22.42 6.64 7.83
CA SER A 162 -23.15 5.70 8.68
C SER A 162 -23.23 4.30 8.08
N GLY A 163 -22.94 3.28 8.90
CA GLY A 163 -22.94 1.87 8.47
C GLY A 163 -21.64 1.40 7.81
N VAL A 164 -20.65 2.28 7.67
CA VAL A 164 -19.29 1.93 7.23
C VAL A 164 -18.34 2.08 8.42
N THR A 165 -17.57 1.03 8.71
CA THR A 165 -16.54 1.04 9.76
C THR A 165 -15.17 0.81 9.15
N ARG A 166 -14.11 1.30 9.81
CA ARG A 166 -12.72 1.02 9.48
C ARG A 166 -12.25 -0.37 9.94
N TYR A 167 -13.04 -1.11 10.72
CA TYR A 167 -12.67 -2.43 11.27
C TYR A 167 -12.77 -3.57 10.24
N ALA A 168 -12.08 -3.38 9.12
CA ALA A 168 -11.88 -4.36 8.06
C ALA A 168 -10.40 -4.37 7.66
N THR A 169 -9.84 -5.55 7.36
CA THR A 169 -8.44 -5.72 6.97
C THR A 169 -8.32 -6.78 5.87
N ASN A 170 -7.17 -6.89 5.22
CA ASN A 170 -6.88 -7.97 4.26
C ASN A 170 -7.88 -8.04 3.10
N GLY A 171 -8.59 -6.96 2.77
CA GLY A 171 -9.49 -6.89 1.63
C GLY A 171 -8.78 -6.46 0.36
N ALA A 172 -9.44 -6.69 -0.77
CA ALA A 172 -8.91 -6.35 -2.09
C ALA A 172 -9.34 -4.94 -2.50
N GLY A 173 -8.37 -4.04 -2.69
CA GLY A 173 -8.64 -2.62 -2.92
C GLY A 173 -8.30 -2.12 -4.33
N VAL A 174 -9.22 -1.41 -5.00
CA VAL A 174 -8.97 -0.80 -6.32
C VAL A 174 -9.53 0.61 -6.43
N SER A 175 -8.86 1.47 -7.19
CA SER A 175 -9.40 2.75 -7.66
C SER A 175 -9.85 2.59 -9.11
N ALA A 176 -10.94 3.26 -9.46
CA ALA A 176 -11.36 3.52 -10.84
C ALA A 176 -11.27 5.04 -11.08
N PRO A 177 -10.07 5.58 -11.43
CA PRO A 177 -9.85 7.03 -11.45
C PRO A 177 -10.77 7.78 -12.43
N SER A 178 -11.03 7.21 -13.61
CA SER A 178 -11.97 7.78 -14.59
C SER A 178 -13.41 7.88 -14.07
N GLU A 179 -13.77 7.03 -13.10
CA GLU A 179 -15.08 7.05 -12.44
C GLU A 179 -15.05 7.85 -11.14
N LYS A 180 -13.86 8.23 -10.64
CA LYS A 180 -13.62 8.77 -9.30
C LYS A 180 -14.14 7.88 -8.17
N LEU A 181 -14.15 6.57 -8.39
CA LEU A 181 -14.61 5.57 -7.42
C LEU A 181 -13.44 4.78 -6.83
N GLY A 182 -13.60 4.31 -5.59
CA GLY A 182 -12.76 3.30 -4.96
C GLY A 182 -13.59 2.16 -4.41
N PHE A 183 -13.05 0.93 -4.44
CA PHE A 183 -13.74 -0.27 -3.97
C PHE A 183 -12.84 -1.13 -3.08
N TYR A 184 -13.35 -1.52 -1.92
CA TYR A 184 -12.78 -2.50 -1.01
C TYR A 184 -13.63 -3.77 -1.04
N PHE A 185 -13.12 -4.86 -1.58
CA PHE A 185 -13.83 -6.12 -1.66
C PHE A 185 -13.42 -7.06 -0.52
N SER A 186 -14.43 -7.51 0.24
CA SER A 186 -14.32 -8.58 1.24
C SER A 186 -13.24 -8.33 2.30
N GLY A 187 -12.29 -9.25 2.49
CA GLY A 187 -11.28 -9.19 3.54
C GLY A 187 -11.69 -9.92 4.82
N MET A 188 -11.10 -9.52 5.94
CA MET A 188 -11.32 -10.05 7.27
C MET A 188 -11.84 -8.96 8.21
N ARG A 189 -12.60 -9.39 9.22
CA ARG A 189 -13.20 -8.54 10.26
C ARG A 189 -13.38 -9.33 11.55
N GLY A 190 -13.71 -8.62 12.62
CA GLY A 190 -14.24 -9.22 13.84
C GLY A 190 -15.68 -9.71 13.65
N LYS A 191 -16.10 -10.65 14.50
CA LYS A 191 -17.45 -11.25 14.45
C LYS A 191 -18.57 -10.20 14.47
N ASP A 192 -18.41 -9.18 15.30
CA ASP A 192 -19.43 -8.17 15.57
C ASP A 192 -19.11 -6.81 14.91
N TRP A 193 -18.20 -6.77 13.92
CA TRP A 193 -17.71 -5.53 13.31
C TRP A 193 -17.07 -4.55 14.33
N GLY A 194 -16.61 -5.07 15.46
CA GLY A 194 -15.87 -4.33 16.47
C GLY A 194 -14.37 -4.21 16.17
N PRO A 195 -13.60 -3.62 17.10
CA PRO A 195 -12.17 -3.42 16.95
C PRO A 195 -11.41 -4.69 16.58
N VAL A 196 -10.44 -4.54 15.67
CA VAL A 196 -9.51 -5.59 15.25
C VAL A 196 -8.08 -5.10 15.29
N TYR A 197 -7.17 -5.97 15.74
CA TYR A 197 -5.76 -5.67 15.94
C TYR A 197 -4.85 -6.69 15.25
N ALA A 198 -3.60 -6.30 15.10
CA ALA A 198 -2.55 -7.18 14.60
C ALA A 198 -2.12 -8.13 15.71
N ASP A 199 -1.83 -9.38 15.33
CA ASP A 199 -1.22 -10.38 16.20
C ASP A 199 -2.11 -10.81 17.41
N ASP A 200 -3.43 -10.58 17.35
CA ASP A 200 -4.41 -10.98 18.38
C ASP A 200 -5.55 -11.88 17.86
N GLU A 201 -5.52 -12.24 16.57
CA GLU A 201 -6.49 -13.09 15.90
C GLU A 201 -7.96 -12.59 15.93
N SER A 202 -8.18 -11.31 16.28
CA SER A 202 -9.52 -10.72 16.34
C SER A 202 -10.21 -10.63 14.98
N ALA A 203 -9.45 -10.46 13.90
CA ALA A 203 -9.94 -10.42 12.51
C ALA A 203 -10.10 -11.83 11.91
N ASN A 204 -10.88 -12.71 12.54
CA ASN A 204 -11.00 -14.12 12.16
C ASN A 204 -12.23 -14.48 11.31
N VAL A 205 -13.04 -13.51 10.90
CA VAL A 205 -14.22 -13.73 10.05
C VAL A 205 -14.05 -13.07 8.69
N THR A 206 -14.29 -13.81 7.60
CA THR A 206 -14.31 -13.23 6.25
C THR A 206 -15.48 -12.25 6.09
N SER A 207 -15.22 -11.08 5.51
CA SER A 207 -16.23 -10.05 5.28
C SER A 207 -17.08 -10.35 4.05
N ASP A 208 -18.40 -10.35 4.22
CA ASP A 208 -19.40 -10.46 3.17
C ASP A 208 -19.80 -9.10 2.57
N ARG A 209 -18.92 -8.10 2.67
CA ARG A 209 -19.18 -6.73 2.24
C ARG A 209 -18.23 -6.24 1.16
N MET A 210 -18.72 -5.28 0.39
CA MET A 210 -17.92 -4.40 -0.44
C MET A 210 -18.13 -2.96 0.01
N ILE A 211 -17.04 -2.26 0.33
CA ILE A 211 -17.10 -0.83 0.62
C ILE A 211 -16.80 -0.07 -0.67
N LYS A 212 -17.61 0.93 -0.98
CA LYS A 212 -17.43 1.81 -2.12
C LYS A 212 -17.28 3.24 -1.62
N VAL A 213 -16.27 3.94 -2.12
CA VAL A 213 -16.09 5.39 -1.92
C VAL A 213 -16.28 6.12 -3.24
N ASP A 214 -17.12 7.15 -3.22
CA ASP A 214 -17.24 8.13 -4.29
C ASP A 214 -16.42 9.36 -3.93
N MET A 215 -15.39 9.64 -4.73
CA MET A 215 -14.48 10.79 -4.61
C MET A 215 -14.77 11.80 -5.73
N SER A 216 -16.04 11.98 -6.12
CA SER A 216 -16.43 12.94 -7.16
C SER A 216 -16.18 14.38 -6.78
N SER A 217 -16.32 14.67 -5.48
CA SER A 217 -16.27 15.98 -4.84
C SER A 217 -15.34 15.93 -3.63
N MET A 218 -14.25 16.68 -3.68
CA MET A 218 -13.27 16.76 -2.59
C MET A 218 -13.97 17.14 -1.28
N ARG A 219 -13.66 16.48 -0.16
CA ARG A 219 -14.27 16.67 1.18
C ARG A 219 -15.77 16.40 1.30
N GLU A 220 -16.37 15.82 0.27
CA GLU A 220 -17.76 15.34 0.28
C GLU A 220 -17.80 13.89 -0.22
N ASN A 221 -16.80 13.10 0.21
CA ASN A 221 -16.72 11.70 -0.20
C ASN A 221 -17.89 10.93 0.36
N LYS A 222 -18.47 10.06 -0.46
CA LYS A 222 -19.58 9.21 -0.04
C LYS A 222 -19.13 7.77 0.10
N TRP A 223 -19.15 7.27 1.31
CA TRP A 223 -18.84 5.91 1.67
C TRP A 223 -20.13 5.09 1.73
N SER A 224 -20.08 3.88 1.19
CA SER A 224 -21.22 2.99 1.16
C SER A 224 -20.80 1.57 1.47
N ASN A 225 -21.64 0.86 2.21
CA ASN A 225 -21.46 -0.55 2.57
C ASN A 225 -22.46 -1.41 1.80
N LEU A 226 -21.95 -2.18 0.85
CA LEU A 226 -22.74 -3.03 -0.05
C LEU A 226 -22.60 -4.48 0.38
N SER A 227 -23.72 -5.21 0.43
CA SER A 227 -23.69 -6.64 0.75
C SER A 227 -23.26 -7.44 -0.48
N LEU A 228 -22.35 -8.40 -0.30
CA LEU A 228 -22.04 -9.36 -1.35
C LEU A 228 -23.22 -10.34 -1.47
N PRO A 229 -23.67 -10.67 -2.70
CA PRO A 229 -24.60 -11.76 -2.90
C PRO A 229 -24.03 -13.07 -2.35
N THR A 230 -24.88 -13.97 -1.84
CA THR A 230 -24.47 -15.22 -1.18
C THR A 230 -23.64 -16.15 -2.08
N TYR A 231 -23.78 -16.04 -3.40
CA TYR A 231 -22.99 -16.80 -4.37
C TYR A 231 -21.59 -16.21 -4.62
N VAL A 232 -21.31 -14.98 -4.19
CA VAL A 232 -19.98 -14.37 -4.27
C VAL A 232 -19.21 -14.74 -3.00
N PRO A 233 -18.20 -15.62 -3.08
CA PRO A 233 -17.54 -16.10 -1.88
C PRO A 233 -16.71 -14.97 -1.22
N PRO A 234 -16.86 -14.74 0.09
CA PRO A 234 -15.99 -13.83 0.82
C PRO A 234 -14.60 -14.46 1.01
N ARG A 235 -13.56 -13.64 1.00
CA ARG A 235 -12.15 -14.05 0.99
C ARG A 235 -11.20 -12.90 1.33
N ALA A 236 -10.04 -13.26 1.84
CA ALA A 236 -8.96 -12.37 2.22
C ALA A 236 -7.82 -12.36 1.20
N ASN A 237 -7.14 -11.21 1.11
CA ASN A 237 -5.96 -10.92 0.31
C ASN A 237 -6.07 -11.35 -1.17
N ALA A 238 -7.29 -11.25 -1.72
CA ALA A 238 -7.53 -11.30 -3.16
C ALA A 238 -6.97 -10.02 -3.83
N GLU A 239 -6.82 -10.06 -5.15
CA GLU A 239 -6.61 -8.85 -5.96
C GLU A 239 -7.91 -8.42 -6.63
N LEU A 240 -8.14 -7.11 -6.67
CA LEU A 240 -9.27 -6.50 -7.34
C LEU A 240 -8.76 -5.58 -8.44
N VAL A 241 -9.23 -5.79 -9.67
CA VAL A 241 -8.77 -5.06 -10.84
C VAL A 241 -9.95 -4.40 -11.54
N TRP A 242 -9.89 -3.09 -11.75
CA TRP A 242 -10.87 -2.35 -12.55
C TRP A 242 -10.43 -2.36 -14.01
N ILE A 243 -11.33 -2.79 -14.90
CA ILE A 243 -11.09 -2.89 -16.34
C ILE A 243 -12.08 -1.97 -17.07
N PRO A 244 -11.62 -1.13 -18.01
CA PRO A 244 -12.45 -0.19 -18.76
C PRO A 244 -13.22 -0.92 -19.88
N VAL A 245 -14.26 -1.66 -19.49
CA VAL A 245 -15.26 -2.29 -20.37
C VAL A 245 -16.66 -1.93 -19.86
N ALA A 246 -17.69 -2.03 -20.69
CA ALA A 246 -19.03 -1.52 -20.37
C ALA A 246 -19.03 -0.01 -20.03
N GLU A 247 -20.11 0.50 -19.43
CA GLU A 247 -20.34 1.95 -19.25
C GLU A 247 -19.40 2.61 -18.23
N SER A 248 -19.16 1.95 -17.10
CA SER A 248 -18.33 2.45 -15.98
C SER A 248 -17.19 1.51 -15.59
N GLY A 249 -16.87 0.53 -16.46
CA GLY A 249 -15.92 -0.51 -16.13
C GLY A 249 -16.54 -1.69 -15.39
N VAL A 250 -15.74 -2.74 -15.26
CA VAL A 250 -16.03 -3.90 -14.39
C VAL A 250 -14.88 -4.10 -13.40
N LEU A 251 -15.18 -4.67 -12.24
CA LEU A 251 -14.18 -5.15 -11.30
C LEU A 251 -14.03 -6.66 -11.43
N VAL A 252 -12.80 -7.17 -11.40
CA VAL A 252 -12.52 -8.61 -11.38
C VAL A 252 -11.78 -8.94 -10.09
N ALA A 253 -12.41 -9.75 -9.25
CA ALA A 253 -11.81 -10.26 -8.02
C ALA A 253 -11.14 -11.62 -8.30
N ILE A 254 -9.85 -11.72 -8.00
CA ILE A 254 -9.00 -12.86 -8.37
C ILE A 254 -8.27 -13.39 -7.13
N GLY A 255 -8.23 -14.71 -6.97
CA GLY A 255 -7.43 -15.39 -5.93
C GLY A 255 -7.87 -15.02 -4.51
N GLY A 256 -6.94 -15.12 -3.55
CA GLY A 256 -7.20 -14.93 -2.12
C GLY A 256 -7.49 -16.26 -1.40
N VAL A 257 -7.77 -16.17 -0.09
CA VAL A 257 -8.05 -17.34 0.76
C VAL A 257 -9.16 -17.07 1.77
N ILE A 258 -9.87 -18.12 2.19
CA ILE A 258 -10.92 -18.00 3.23
C ILE A 258 -10.35 -17.92 4.65
N ILE A 259 -9.15 -18.46 4.87
CA ILE A 259 -8.49 -18.46 6.19
C ILE A 259 -7.01 -18.10 5.94
N PRO A 260 -6.64 -16.81 6.06
CA PRO A 260 -5.27 -16.36 5.80
C PRO A 260 -4.34 -16.70 6.97
N ALA A 261 -3.28 -17.48 6.72
CA ALA A 261 -2.28 -17.83 7.75
C ALA A 261 -1.64 -16.61 8.43
N THR A 262 -1.55 -15.47 7.77
CA THR A 262 -0.99 -14.23 8.34
C THR A 262 -1.80 -13.63 9.49
N ILE A 263 -3.08 -13.96 9.62
CA ILE A 263 -3.90 -13.54 10.78
C ILE A 263 -3.58 -14.41 12.01
N PHE A 264 -3.20 -15.67 11.80
CA PHE A 264 -2.92 -16.67 12.83
C PHE A 264 -1.40 -16.92 12.94
N SER A 265 -0.60 -15.86 12.88
CA SER A 265 0.86 -15.97 12.77
C SER A 265 1.55 -16.55 14.02
N SER A 266 0.92 -16.43 15.20
CA SER A 266 1.41 -16.96 16.48
C SER A 266 1.26 -18.47 16.62
N GLU A 267 0.09 -19.00 16.30
CA GLU A 267 -0.23 -20.43 16.48
C GLU A 267 -0.16 -21.23 15.17
N GLY A 268 -0.17 -20.52 14.03
CA GLY A 268 -0.37 -21.12 12.71
C GLY A 268 -1.79 -21.63 12.51
N LEU A 269 -2.07 -22.11 11.30
CA LEU A 269 -3.35 -22.76 11.01
C LEU A 269 -3.33 -24.21 11.48
N THR A 270 -4.39 -24.66 12.15
CA THR A 270 -4.62 -26.08 12.42
C THR A 270 -4.77 -26.88 11.12
N SER A 271 -4.52 -28.19 11.15
CA SER A 271 -4.70 -29.05 9.96
C SER A 271 -6.13 -29.00 9.40
N ALA A 272 -7.14 -28.82 10.25
CA ALA A 272 -8.52 -28.68 9.83
C ALA A 272 -8.75 -27.37 9.05
N GLN A 273 -8.20 -26.25 9.54
CA GLN A 273 -8.26 -24.95 8.86
C GLN A 273 -7.49 -24.97 7.53
N GLN A 274 -6.29 -25.54 7.51
CA GLN A 274 -5.50 -25.68 6.28
C GLN A 274 -6.27 -26.49 5.22
N ASN A 275 -6.84 -27.63 5.62
CA ASN A 275 -7.63 -28.48 4.72
C ASN A 275 -8.91 -27.77 4.23
N ALA A 276 -9.59 -27.01 5.09
CA ALA A 276 -10.75 -26.22 4.68
C ALA A 276 -10.36 -25.12 3.68
N SER A 277 -9.30 -24.37 3.98
CA SER A 277 -8.78 -23.30 3.11
C SER A 277 -8.35 -23.84 1.76
N LYS A 278 -7.61 -24.96 1.74
CA LYS A 278 -7.15 -25.63 0.51
C LYS A 278 -8.29 -26.11 -0.38
N ARG A 279 -9.37 -26.65 0.21
CA ARG A 279 -10.54 -27.12 -0.56
C ARG A 279 -11.31 -25.99 -1.22
N ALA A 280 -11.41 -24.83 -0.56
CA ALA A 280 -12.23 -23.72 -1.04
C ALA A 280 -11.45 -22.73 -1.91
N SER A 281 -10.23 -22.37 -1.50
CA SER A 281 -9.57 -21.17 -2.02
C SER A 281 -8.90 -21.37 -3.38
N GLN A 282 -8.57 -22.61 -3.77
CA GLN A 282 -8.18 -22.91 -5.16
C GLN A 282 -9.27 -22.51 -6.17
N GLY A 283 -10.54 -22.66 -5.80
CA GLY A 283 -11.68 -22.29 -6.64
C GLY A 283 -11.71 -20.80 -7.03
N PHE A 284 -11.00 -19.92 -6.31
CA PHE A 284 -10.93 -18.48 -6.61
C PHE A 284 -10.02 -18.13 -7.80
N MET A 285 -9.23 -19.10 -8.29
CA MET A 285 -8.51 -18.98 -9.58
C MET A 285 -9.29 -19.61 -10.74
N GLU A 286 -10.05 -20.67 -10.44
CA GLU A 286 -10.90 -21.40 -11.39
C GLU A 286 -12.18 -20.64 -11.75
N THR A 287 -12.70 -19.83 -10.82
CA THR A 287 -13.88 -18.99 -11.03
C THR A 287 -13.65 -17.61 -10.45
N VAL A 288 -13.65 -16.60 -11.31
CA VAL A 288 -13.49 -15.19 -10.90
C VAL A 288 -14.84 -14.53 -10.66
N SER A 289 -14.90 -13.60 -9.71
CA SER A 289 -16.10 -12.79 -9.50
C SER A 289 -15.95 -11.47 -10.25
N VAL A 290 -16.94 -11.14 -11.09
CA VAL A 290 -16.97 -9.93 -11.92
C VAL A 290 -18.09 -9.02 -11.46
N TYR A 291 -17.80 -7.77 -11.15
CA TYR A 291 -18.79 -6.78 -10.75
C TYR A 291 -18.96 -5.72 -11.83
N ASP A 292 -20.19 -5.52 -12.28
CA ASP A 292 -20.59 -4.41 -13.14
C ASP A 292 -20.76 -3.14 -12.29
N VAL A 293 -19.91 -2.14 -12.53
CA VAL A 293 -19.91 -0.90 -11.77
C VAL A 293 -21.18 -0.08 -11.98
N SER A 294 -21.70 -0.07 -13.21
CA SER A 294 -22.90 0.69 -13.58
C SER A 294 -24.19 0.00 -13.15
N GLY A 295 -24.26 -1.31 -13.35
CA GLY A 295 -25.44 -2.12 -13.02
C GLY A 295 -25.51 -2.61 -11.58
N ASP A 296 -24.50 -2.32 -10.74
CA ASP A 296 -24.40 -2.75 -9.34
C ASP A 296 -24.70 -4.25 -9.15
N LYS A 297 -23.99 -5.07 -9.94
CA LYS A 297 -24.29 -6.51 -10.01
C LYS A 297 -23.05 -7.37 -10.13
N TRP A 298 -23.02 -8.43 -9.33
CA TRP A 298 -21.98 -9.45 -9.37
C TRP A 298 -22.35 -10.63 -10.27
N TYR A 299 -21.33 -11.16 -10.94
CA TYR A 299 -21.34 -12.36 -11.75
C TYR A 299 -20.18 -13.26 -11.31
N LEU A 300 -20.29 -14.56 -11.58
CA LEU A 300 -19.18 -15.50 -11.50
C LEU A 300 -18.85 -15.95 -12.90
N GLN A 301 -17.58 -16.09 -13.26
CA GLN A 301 -17.18 -16.63 -14.56
C GLN A 301 -16.06 -17.63 -14.40
N ASN A 302 -16.27 -18.83 -14.95
CA ASN A 302 -15.26 -19.88 -14.95
C ASN A 302 -14.12 -19.48 -15.89
N THR A 303 -12.90 -19.84 -15.49
CA THR A 303 -11.67 -19.65 -16.25
C THR A 303 -11.20 -20.96 -16.88
N THR A 304 -10.28 -20.87 -17.84
CA THR A 304 -9.68 -22.03 -18.52
C THR A 304 -8.20 -21.79 -18.75
N GLY A 305 -7.46 -22.76 -19.30
CA GLY A 305 -6.03 -22.61 -19.61
C GLY A 305 -5.13 -22.99 -18.44
N ASP A 306 -3.99 -22.29 -18.32
CA ASP A 306 -2.98 -22.54 -17.28
C ASP A 306 -3.39 -21.92 -15.94
N ILE A 307 -4.48 -22.43 -15.35
CA ILE A 307 -5.03 -21.88 -14.11
C ILE A 307 -3.96 -21.90 -13.01
N PRO A 308 -3.63 -20.75 -12.38
CA PRO A 308 -2.67 -20.70 -11.28
C PRO A 308 -3.10 -21.61 -10.12
N PRO A 309 -2.15 -22.09 -9.29
CA PRO A 309 -2.51 -22.69 -8.02
C PRO A 309 -3.24 -21.67 -7.12
N GLN A 310 -3.75 -22.13 -5.98
CA GLN A 310 -4.22 -21.22 -4.94
C GLN A 310 -3.12 -20.19 -4.60
N LEU A 311 -3.40 -18.91 -4.84
CA LEU A 311 -2.51 -17.81 -4.50
C LEU A 311 -3.26 -16.71 -3.76
N THR A 312 -2.55 -16.09 -2.82
CA THR A 312 -2.96 -14.90 -2.07
C THR A 312 -1.77 -13.96 -1.91
N GLN A 313 -2.03 -12.67 -1.65
CA GLN A 313 -1.00 -11.63 -1.48
C GLN A 313 -0.02 -11.51 -2.68
N PHE A 314 -0.50 -11.81 -3.87
CA PHE A 314 0.16 -11.47 -5.13
C PHE A 314 -0.23 -10.04 -5.53
N CYS A 315 0.50 -9.45 -6.47
CA CYS A 315 0.13 -8.15 -7.02
C CYS A 315 -0.51 -8.29 -8.41
N SER A 316 -1.21 -7.25 -8.87
CA SER A 316 -1.76 -7.20 -10.23
C SER A 316 -1.60 -5.85 -10.93
N VAL A 317 -1.53 -5.89 -12.27
CA VAL A 317 -1.74 -4.76 -13.18
C VAL A 317 -2.52 -5.26 -14.41
N TYR A 318 -3.10 -4.37 -15.20
CA TYR A 318 -3.72 -4.76 -16.47
C TYR A 318 -3.22 -3.90 -17.65
N ALA A 319 -3.32 -4.46 -18.85
CA ALA A 319 -3.11 -3.74 -20.10
C ALA A 319 -4.12 -4.20 -21.16
N SER A 320 -4.63 -3.26 -21.94
CA SER A 320 -5.59 -3.52 -23.02
C SER A 320 -4.87 -3.50 -24.36
N ALA A 321 -5.22 -4.41 -25.26
CA ALA A 321 -4.80 -4.32 -26.66
C ALA A 321 -5.26 -2.99 -27.27
N ALA A 322 -4.53 -2.47 -28.27
CA ALA A 322 -4.79 -1.15 -28.84
C ALA A 322 -6.19 -1.04 -29.48
N ASP A 323 -6.75 -2.14 -29.96
CA ASP A 323 -8.09 -2.21 -30.54
C ASP A 323 -9.20 -2.58 -29.53
N GLY A 324 -8.84 -2.82 -28.26
CA GLY A 324 -9.76 -3.26 -27.21
C GLY A 324 -10.30 -4.68 -27.38
N SER A 325 -9.72 -5.50 -28.27
CA SER A 325 -10.15 -6.90 -28.48
C SER A 325 -9.79 -7.83 -27.31
N SER A 326 -8.79 -7.45 -26.51
CA SER A 326 -8.41 -8.17 -25.30
C SER A 326 -7.92 -7.23 -24.20
N HIS A 327 -8.20 -7.63 -22.96
CA HIS A 327 -7.70 -6.99 -21.74
C HIS A 327 -6.97 -8.04 -20.92
N ASN A 328 -5.67 -7.83 -20.67
CA ASN A 328 -4.79 -8.81 -20.08
C ASN A 328 -4.44 -8.38 -18.66
N ILE A 329 -4.89 -9.14 -17.67
CA ILE A 329 -4.60 -8.93 -16.25
C ILE A 329 -3.37 -9.76 -15.89
N TYR A 330 -2.28 -9.10 -15.54
CA TYR A 330 -1.03 -9.72 -15.13
C TYR A 330 -1.02 -9.85 -13.62
N ILE A 331 -0.73 -11.05 -13.12
CA ILE A 331 -0.49 -11.30 -11.69
C ILE A 331 0.93 -11.81 -11.49
N TYR A 332 1.56 -11.40 -10.38
CA TYR A 332 2.92 -11.83 -10.05
C TYR A 332 3.05 -12.15 -8.56
N GLY A 333 3.77 -13.24 -8.28
CA GLY A 333 4.13 -13.68 -6.94
C GLY A 333 2.95 -14.21 -6.12
N GLY A 334 2.97 -13.93 -4.82
CA GLY A 334 2.03 -14.49 -3.84
C GLY A 334 2.39 -15.91 -3.41
N TYR A 335 1.64 -16.43 -2.44
CA TYR A 335 1.85 -17.77 -1.87
C TYR A 335 0.49 -18.42 -1.58
N ASP A 336 0.47 -19.66 -1.09
CA ASP A 336 -0.76 -20.43 -0.93
C ASP A 336 -1.65 -19.98 0.24
N GLY A 337 -1.17 -19.17 1.18
CA GLY A 337 -1.96 -18.71 2.33
C GLY A 337 -2.17 -19.75 3.43
N LEU A 338 -1.51 -20.90 3.37
CA LEU A 338 -1.69 -22.02 4.31
C LEU A 338 -0.69 -22.01 5.47
N SER A 339 0.54 -21.53 5.20
CA SER A 339 1.57 -21.29 6.20
C SER A 339 2.40 -20.08 5.78
N THR A 340 2.78 -19.22 6.74
CA THR A 340 3.68 -18.08 6.50
C THR A 340 5.10 -18.52 6.13
N GLU A 341 5.45 -19.79 6.36
CA GLU A 341 6.75 -20.36 5.98
C GLU A 341 6.78 -20.91 4.55
N ASN A 342 5.63 -20.97 3.86
CA ASN A 342 5.57 -21.50 2.51
C ASN A 342 6.25 -20.54 1.53
N THR A 343 7.05 -21.10 0.63
CA THR A 343 7.80 -20.31 -0.35
C THR A 343 6.86 -19.64 -1.35
N PRO A 344 6.90 -18.30 -1.50
CA PRO A 344 6.10 -17.62 -2.50
C PRO A 344 6.55 -17.93 -3.93
N SER A 345 5.61 -17.76 -4.85
CA SER A 345 5.82 -17.87 -6.29
C SER A 345 6.71 -16.74 -6.83
N ASP A 346 7.43 -17.01 -7.92
CA ASP A 346 8.08 -16.01 -8.79
C ASP A 346 7.48 -16.03 -10.21
N ASP A 347 6.37 -16.74 -10.40
CA ASP A 347 5.73 -16.86 -11.70
C ASP A 347 4.91 -15.61 -12.04
N VAL A 348 4.77 -15.34 -13.34
CA VAL A 348 3.81 -14.36 -13.87
C VAL A 348 2.74 -15.09 -14.66
N TYR A 349 1.48 -14.87 -14.29
CA TYR A 349 0.33 -15.37 -15.03
C TYR A 349 -0.45 -14.22 -15.64
N VAL A 350 -1.15 -14.48 -16.74
CA VAL A 350 -2.07 -13.55 -17.39
C VAL A 350 -3.46 -14.15 -17.46
N LEU A 351 -4.46 -13.45 -16.94
CA LEU A 351 -5.87 -13.71 -17.24
C LEU A 351 -6.31 -12.77 -18.37
N SER A 352 -6.59 -13.34 -19.54
CA SER A 352 -7.07 -12.57 -20.68
C SER A 352 -8.59 -12.51 -20.73
N LEU A 353 -9.15 -11.31 -20.89
CA LEU A 353 -10.57 -11.03 -21.03
C LEU A 353 -10.85 -10.54 -22.46
N PRO A 354 -12.02 -10.84 -23.05
CA PRO A 354 -13.15 -11.57 -22.48
C PRO A 354 -13.07 -13.11 -22.62
N SER A 355 -11.91 -13.68 -22.98
CA SER A 355 -11.78 -15.14 -23.12
C SER A 355 -11.76 -15.91 -21.78
N PHE A 356 -11.51 -15.22 -20.67
CA PHE A 356 -11.27 -15.79 -19.33
C PHE A 356 -10.28 -16.96 -19.36
N SER A 357 -9.23 -16.81 -20.17
CA SER A 357 -8.17 -17.81 -20.33
C SER A 357 -6.93 -17.38 -19.56
N TRP A 358 -6.42 -18.28 -18.73
CA TRP A 358 -5.15 -18.15 -18.03
C TRP A 358 -4.00 -18.62 -18.92
N ILE A 359 -2.90 -17.87 -18.87
CA ILE A 359 -1.64 -18.17 -19.56
C ILE A 359 -0.52 -18.03 -18.54
N LYS A 360 0.32 -19.07 -18.39
CA LYS A 360 1.56 -18.95 -17.62
C LYS A 360 2.61 -18.24 -18.49
N LEU A 361 2.81 -16.96 -18.23
CA LEU A 361 3.62 -16.09 -19.08
C LEU A 361 5.13 -16.19 -18.77
N TYR A 362 5.46 -16.37 -17.49
CA TYR A 362 6.84 -16.48 -17.01
C TYR A 362 6.91 -17.55 -15.92
N SER A 363 7.90 -18.42 -16.02
CA SER A 363 8.26 -19.36 -14.94
C SER A 363 9.49 -18.81 -14.24
N GLY A 364 9.31 -18.46 -12.97
CA GLY A 364 10.34 -17.79 -12.19
C GLY A 364 11.25 -18.74 -11.42
N ASN A 365 12.21 -18.15 -10.72
CA ASN A 365 13.01 -18.86 -9.73
C ASN A 365 12.43 -18.58 -8.36
N SER A 366 12.12 -19.64 -7.61
CA SER A 366 11.61 -19.50 -6.24
C SER A 366 12.43 -18.53 -5.40
N ILE A 367 13.75 -18.37 -5.62
CA ILE A 367 14.68 -17.41 -4.94
C ILE A 367 14.26 -15.93 -5.07
N HIS A 368 13.56 -15.56 -6.14
CA HIS A 368 13.04 -14.19 -6.31
C HIS A 368 11.59 -14.03 -5.86
N GLY A 369 10.93 -15.14 -5.53
CA GLY A 369 9.53 -15.19 -5.17
C GLY A 369 9.21 -14.37 -3.93
N ARG A 370 8.04 -13.72 -3.96
CA ARG A 370 7.60 -12.80 -2.90
C ARG A 370 6.09 -12.70 -2.77
N SER A 371 5.61 -12.37 -1.58
CA SER A 371 4.22 -12.04 -1.24
C SER A 371 4.14 -10.67 -0.56
N GLY A 372 2.94 -10.12 -0.37
CA GLY A 372 2.72 -8.87 0.37
C GLY A 372 3.22 -7.61 -0.34
N HIS A 373 3.51 -7.70 -1.63
CA HIS A 373 4.06 -6.60 -2.45
C HIS A 373 2.97 -5.93 -3.27
N ARG A 374 3.27 -4.76 -3.84
CA ARG A 374 2.36 -4.03 -4.73
C ARG A 374 2.96 -3.86 -6.11
N CYS A 375 2.11 -3.96 -7.14
CA CYS A 375 2.49 -3.65 -8.50
C CYS A 375 1.83 -2.38 -9.00
N VAL A 376 2.60 -1.60 -9.76
CA VAL A 376 2.15 -0.39 -10.43
C VAL A 376 2.62 -0.42 -11.88
N LYS A 377 1.85 0.20 -12.78
CA LYS A 377 2.15 0.25 -14.20
C LYS A 377 2.57 1.68 -14.59
N PRO A 378 3.87 2.04 -14.47
CA PRO A 378 4.34 3.40 -14.77
C PRO A 378 4.20 3.78 -16.25
N TYR A 379 4.36 2.78 -17.14
CA TYR A 379 4.31 2.90 -18.60
C TYR A 379 3.50 1.74 -19.19
N PRO A 380 2.98 1.85 -20.42
CA PRO A 380 2.17 0.79 -21.03
C PRO A 380 2.84 -0.58 -21.08
N ASP A 381 4.16 -0.61 -21.26
CA ASP A 381 4.95 -1.83 -21.40
C ASP A 381 5.70 -2.23 -20.12
N GLN A 382 5.51 -1.55 -18.98
CA GLN A 382 6.29 -1.81 -17.77
C GLN A 382 5.43 -1.97 -16.53
N MET A 383 5.70 -3.02 -15.77
CA MET A 383 5.20 -3.25 -14.42
C MET A 383 6.36 -3.12 -13.44
N LEU A 384 6.20 -2.25 -12.44
CA LEU A 384 7.09 -2.21 -11.27
C LEU A 384 6.49 -3.03 -10.15
N VAL A 385 7.29 -3.93 -9.60
CA VAL A 385 7.00 -4.71 -8.39
C VAL A 385 7.68 -4.01 -7.23
N LEU A 386 6.93 -3.66 -6.20
CA LEU A 386 7.39 -2.82 -5.08
C LEU A 386 7.18 -3.57 -3.77
N GLY A 387 8.29 -3.86 -3.09
CA GLY A 387 8.34 -4.51 -1.79
C GLY A 387 8.08 -6.01 -1.80
N GLY A 388 7.52 -6.48 -0.69
CA GLY A 388 7.19 -7.86 -0.37
C GLY A 388 8.07 -8.49 0.69
N VAL A 389 7.79 -9.75 0.95
CA VAL A 389 8.59 -10.68 1.76
C VAL A 389 8.70 -12.02 1.05
N ARG A 390 9.75 -12.77 1.40
CA ARG A 390 9.95 -14.13 0.90
C ARG A 390 9.37 -15.16 1.88
N LEU A 391 10.12 -15.52 2.91
CA LEU A 391 9.70 -16.51 3.91
C LEU A 391 9.40 -15.81 5.23
N ASN A 392 10.37 -15.04 5.68
CA ASN A 392 10.23 -14.20 6.85
C ASN A 392 11.01 -12.90 6.61
N PRO A 393 10.77 -11.86 7.42
CA PRO A 393 11.41 -10.56 7.24
C PRO A 393 12.93 -10.55 7.50
N THR A 394 13.51 -11.63 8.02
CA THR A 394 14.97 -11.72 8.27
C THR A 394 15.77 -12.05 7.00
N HIS A 395 15.13 -12.58 5.95
CA HIS A 395 15.77 -12.85 4.66
C HIS A 395 15.45 -11.74 3.67
N CYS A 396 16.46 -11.03 3.18
CA CYS A 396 16.25 -9.99 2.17
C CYS A 396 15.68 -10.53 0.86
N LEU A 397 14.86 -9.70 0.22
CA LEU A 397 14.38 -9.96 -1.13
C LEU A 397 15.56 -10.02 -2.10
N ASP A 398 15.73 -11.18 -2.72
CA ASP A 398 16.68 -11.31 -3.81
C ASP A 398 16.22 -10.51 -5.04
N GLY A 399 17.16 -9.81 -5.67
CA GLY A 399 16.86 -8.78 -6.68
C GLY A 399 16.26 -7.48 -6.12
N GLY A 400 16.24 -7.30 -4.80
CA GLY A 400 15.89 -6.04 -4.14
C GLY A 400 14.39 -5.77 -4.00
N VAL A 401 14.07 -4.62 -3.38
CA VAL A 401 12.71 -4.15 -3.09
C VAL A 401 11.98 -3.57 -4.32
N ILE A 402 12.67 -3.40 -5.45
CA ILE A 402 12.06 -2.96 -6.71
C ILE A 402 12.47 -3.92 -7.82
N ARG A 403 11.50 -4.47 -8.56
CA ARG A 403 11.73 -5.24 -9.80
C ARG A 403 11.00 -4.60 -10.96
N VAL A 404 11.58 -4.69 -12.16
CA VAL A 404 11.01 -4.16 -13.39
C VAL A 404 10.65 -5.33 -14.29
N PHE A 405 9.39 -5.46 -14.69
CA PHE A 405 8.93 -6.47 -15.64
C PHE A 405 8.38 -5.80 -16.89
N ASN A 406 8.91 -6.18 -18.05
CA ASN A 406 8.40 -5.66 -19.32
C ASN A 406 7.23 -6.51 -19.81
N LEU A 407 6.07 -5.89 -19.93
CA LEU A 407 4.79 -6.50 -20.29
C LEU A 407 4.75 -6.95 -21.76
N ASN A 408 5.56 -6.34 -22.64
CA ASN A 408 5.62 -6.70 -24.07
C ASN A 408 6.53 -7.91 -24.31
N THR A 409 7.71 -7.93 -23.70
CA THR A 409 8.68 -9.02 -23.87
C THR A 409 8.47 -10.17 -22.88
N ALA A 410 7.62 -9.98 -21.87
CA ALA A 410 7.37 -10.94 -20.80
C ALA A 410 8.64 -11.32 -20.01
N ARG A 411 9.51 -10.35 -19.73
CA ARG A 411 10.79 -10.58 -19.02
C ARG A 411 11.07 -9.52 -17.98
N PHE A 412 11.71 -9.94 -16.89
CA PHE A 412 12.33 -9.03 -15.94
C PHE A 412 13.51 -8.29 -16.56
N GLN A 413 13.68 -7.04 -16.17
CA GLN A 413 14.74 -6.15 -16.60
C GLN A 413 15.50 -5.66 -15.37
N ASN A 414 16.80 -5.38 -15.56
CA ASN A 414 17.67 -4.88 -14.49
C ASN A 414 17.65 -3.36 -14.36
N ALA A 415 16.92 -2.65 -15.22
CA ALA A 415 16.93 -1.19 -15.24
C ALA A 415 15.55 -0.62 -15.56
N TYR A 416 15.26 0.52 -14.95
CA TYR A 416 14.14 1.39 -15.27
C TYR A 416 14.69 2.71 -15.82
N ASN A 417 14.15 3.17 -16.94
CA ASN A 417 14.52 4.46 -17.53
C ASN A 417 13.26 5.15 -18.08
N PRO A 418 12.93 6.37 -17.63
CA PRO A 418 11.74 7.08 -18.08
C PRO A 418 11.74 7.45 -19.57
N LYS A 419 12.89 7.41 -20.23
CA LYS A 419 13.03 7.64 -21.68
C LYS A 419 12.89 6.37 -22.51
N VAL A 420 12.92 5.19 -21.88
CA VAL A 420 12.89 3.90 -22.58
C VAL A 420 11.60 3.19 -22.21
N TRP A 421 10.60 3.32 -23.06
CA TRP A 421 9.30 2.66 -22.95
C TRP A 421 8.72 2.46 -24.35
N SER A 422 7.64 1.69 -24.44
CA SER A 422 6.92 1.47 -25.68
C SER A 422 5.43 1.36 -25.41
N GLU A 423 4.63 1.59 -26.45
CA GLU A 423 3.21 1.23 -26.37
C GLU A 423 3.03 -0.26 -26.09
N TYR A 424 1.97 -0.58 -25.37
CA TYR A 424 1.68 -1.95 -24.98
C TYR A 424 1.44 -2.81 -26.22
N LYS A 425 2.00 -4.02 -26.18
CA LYS A 425 1.83 -5.06 -27.17
C LYS A 425 1.42 -6.35 -26.48
N VAL A 426 0.42 -7.02 -27.04
CA VAL A 426 0.00 -8.35 -26.56
C VAL A 426 1.16 -9.33 -26.78
N PRO A 427 1.69 -9.99 -25.73
CA PRO A 427 2.81 -10.91 -25.88
C PRO A 427 2.47 -12.12 -26.74
N ASP A 428 3.48 -12.68 -27.42
CA ASP A 428 3.31 -13.83 -28.32
C ASP A 428 2.70 -15.06 -27.63
N LEU A 429 3.04 -15.30 -26.36
CA LEU A 429 2.44 -16.38 -25.57
C LEU A 429 0.95 -16.16 -25.32
N VAL A 430 0.50 -14.91 -25.20
CA VAL A 430 -0.91 -14.58 -25.01
C VAL A 430 -1.64 -14.70 -26.34
N THR A 431 -1.11 -14.13 -27.43
CA THR A 431 -1.71 -14.23 -28.77
C THR A 431 -1.76 -15.67 -29.28
N ALA A 432 -0.82 -16.54 -28.89
CA ALA A 432 -0.89 -17.97 -29.18
C ALA A 432 -2.14 -18.64 -28.59
N VAL A 433 -2.63 -18.16 -27.44
CA VAL A 433 -3.81 -18.69 -26.77
C VAL A 433 -5.10 -18.04 -27.26
N ILE A 434 -5.12 -16.72 -27.42
CA ILE A 434 -6.34 -15.95 -27.73
C ILE A 434 -6.49 -15.55 -29.21
N GLY A 435 -5.49 -15.83 -30.04
CA GLY A 435 -5.38 -15.37 -31.42
C GLY A 435 -4.95 -13.91 -31.55
N GLY A 436 -5.00 -13.39 -32.77
CA GLY A 436 -4.61 -12.01 -33.09
C GLY A 436 -3.10 -11.82 -33.24
N ASP A 437 -2.67 -10.56 -33.14
CA ASP A 437 -1.27 -10.14 -33.20
C ASP A 437 -0.92 -9.17 -32.04
N SER A 438 0.34 -8.71 -32.00
CA SER A 438 0.85 -7.81 -30.98
C SER A 438 0.03 -6.51 -30.75
N ARG A 439 -0.79 -6.08 -31.71
CA ARG A 439 -1.62 -4.87 -31.65
C ARG A 439 -3.07 -5.16 -31.27
N GLY A 440 -3.48 -6.42 -31.21
CA GLY A 440 -4.87 -6.83 -30.97
C GLY A 440 -5.39 -7.81 -32.01
N GLY A 441 -6.69 -7.76 -32.28
CA GLY A 441 -7.39 -8.67 -33.18
C GLY A 441 -7.59 -10.07 -32.59
N ALA A 442 -7.72 -10.18 -31.26
CA ALA A 442 -7.97 -11.47 -30.61
C ALA A 442 -9.17 -12.18 -31.27
N THR A 443 -9.04 -13.46 -31.59
CA THR A 443 -10.10 -14.25 -32.23
C THR A 443 -10.97 -14.96 -31.20
N LYS A 444 -10.43 -15.25 -30.01
CA LYS A 444 -11.19 -15.71 -28.85
C LYS A 444 -11.74 -14.52 -28.06
N VAL A 445 -12.90 -14.04 -28.50
CA VAL A 445 -13.61 -12.89 -27.89
C VAL A 445 -14.72 -13.30 -26.92
N SER A 446 -14.70 -14.54 -26.45
CA SER A 446 -15.61 -15.06 -25.43
C SER A 446 -14.97 -16.26 -24.72
N PRO A 447 -15.37 -16.60 -23.49
CA PRO A 447 -15.00 -17.87 -22.88
C PRO A 447 -15.66 -19.04 -23.62
N THR A 448 -15.21 -20.27 -23.32
CA THR A 448 -15.82 -21.50 -23.86
C THR A 448 -17.31 -21.58 -23.55
N SER A 449 -17.69 -21.15 -22.36
CA SER A 449 -19.09 -20.97 -21.96
C SER A 449 -19.20 -19.77 -21.05
N TRP A 450 -20.17 -18.91 -21.34
CA TRP A 450 -20.62 -17.90 -20.39
C TRP A 450 -21.44 -18.59 -19.30
N THR A 451 -21.16 -18.25 -18.05
CA THR A 451 -21.99 -18.65 -16.89
C THR A 451 -23.29 -17.86 -16.83
N ASN A 452 -23.31 -16.66 -17.41
CA ASN A 452 -24.46 -15.76 -17.46
C ASN A 452 -24.48 -14.98 -18.79
N SER A 453 -25.63 -14.94 -19.46
CA SER A 453 -25.76 -14.25 -20.75
C SER A 453 -25.59 -12.73 -20.64
N SER A 454 -26.05 -12.10 -19.56
CA SER A 454 -25.89 -10.66 -19.35
C SER A 454 -24.44 -10.25 -19.16
N LEU A 455 -23.59 -11.14 -18.62
CA LEU A 455 -22.16 -10.90 -18.53
C LEU A 455 -21.52 -10.82 -19.92
N ALA A 456 -22.00 -11.64 -20.88
CA ALA A 456 -21.53 -11.57 -22.26
C ALA A 456 -21.80 -10.22 -22.90
N ASP A 457 -22.96 -9.62 -22.63
CA ASP A 457 -23.35 -8.32 -23.18
C ASP A 457 -22.55 -7.16 -22.58
N LEU A 458 -22.14 -7.26 -21.31
CA LEU A 458 -21.21 -6.31 -20.69
C LEU A 458 -19.87 -6.24 -21.45
N PHE A 459 -19.28 -7.39 -21.78
CA PHE A 459 -18.01 -7.43 -22.50
C PHE A 459 -18.12 -7.09 -23.99
N LYS A 460 -19.32 -7.06 -24.58
CA LYS A 460 -19.54 -6.50 -25.92
C LYS A 460 -19.61 -4.97 -25.92
N THR A 461 -19.92 -4.38 -24.76
CA THR A 461 -20.12 -2.94 -24.63
C THR A 461 -18.77 -2.26 -24.48
N LYS A 462 -18.45 -1.34 -25.39
CA LYS A 462 -17.19 -0.59 -25.35
C LYS A 462 -17.27 0.50 -24.29
N TYR A 463 -16.18 0.65 -23.56
CA TYR A 463 -15.96 1.79 -22.69
C TYR A 463 -15.61 3.02 -23.53
N THR A 464 -16.26 4.16 -23.24
CA THR A 464 -16.21 5.36 -24.09
C THR A 464 -15.53 6.55 -23.44
N LYS A 465 -15.30 6.52 -22.12
CA LYS A 465 -14.66 7.63 -21.40
C LYS A 465 -13.15 7.61 -21.62
N THR A 466 -12.53 8.79 -21.54
CA THR A 466 -11.08 8.92 -21.64
C THR A 466 -10.39 8.31 -20.41
N ILE A 467 -9.35 7.52 -20.65
CA ILE A 467 -8.44 7.03 -19.61
C ILE A 467 -7.25 7.98 -19.57
N SER A 468 -7.16 8.79 -18.51
CA SER A 468 -6.04 9.71 -18.33
C SER A 468 -4.74 8.94 -18.11
N THR A 469 -3.70 9.36 -18.80
CA THR A 469 -2.33 8.85 -18.64
C THR A 469 -1.39 9.99 -18.30
N TRP A 470 -0.45 9.75 -17.40
CA TRP A 470 0.47 10.77 -16.87
C TRP A 470 1.93 10.55 -17.31
N TYR A 471 2.17 9.61 -18.23
CA TYR A 471 3.46 9.36 -18.88
C TYR A 471 3.50 10.04 -20.27
N PRO A 472 4.69 10.30 -20.86
CA PRO A 472 6.02 10.05 -20.31
C PRO A 472 6.46 11.05 -19.24
N TYR A 473 7.23 10.56 -18.26
CA TYR A 473 7.79 11.41 -17.20
C TYR A 473 9.03 12.15 -17.70
N ASN A 474 9.09 13.47 -17.45
CA ASN A 474 10.25 14.29 -17.80
C ASN A 474 11.45 13.86 -16.96
N SER A 475 12.40 13.18 -17.61
CA SER A 475 13.60 12.67 -16.94
C SER A 475 14.38 13.77 -16.23
N THR A 476 14.54 13.63 -14.93
CA THR A 476 15.45 14.44 -14.13
C THR A 476 16.80 13.73 -14.12
N THR A 477 17.81 14.31 -14.79
CA THR A 477 19.19 13.90 -14.52
C THR A 477 19.50 14.29 -13.08
N SER A 478 19.54 13.32 -12.17
CA SER A 478 20.25 13.49 -10.91
C SER A 478 21.71 13.71 -11.26
N GLY A 479 22.07 14.98 -11.49
CA GLY A 479 23.44 15.40 -11.34
C GLY A 479 23.82 15.07 -9.91
N SER A 480 24.57 14.00 -9.72
CA SER A 480 25.62 14.04 -8.70
C SER A 480 26.34 15.39 -8.90
N PRO A 481 26.64 16.16 -7.85
CA PRO A 481 27.37 17.41 -8.03
C PRO A 481 28.76 17.08 -8.58
N THR A 482 28.86 17.00 -9.90
CA THR A 482 30.13 17.04 -10.60
C THR A 482 30.61 18.46 -10.41
N ILE A 483 31.55 18.62 -9.48
CA ILE A 483 32.37 19.81 -9.37
C ILE A 483 33.00 20.01 -10.76
N ALA A 484 32.47 20.94 -11.54
CA ALA A 484 33.15 21.42 -12.72
C ALA A 484 34.48 22.03 -12.25
N PRO A 485 35.63 21.71 -12.88
CA PRO A 485 36.88 22.38 -12.56
C PRO A 485 36.71 23.84 -12.99
N VAL A 486 36.55 24.73 -12.01
CA VAL A 486 36.50 26.16 -12.24
C VAL A 486 37.91 26.58 -12.67
N ALA A 487 37.97 27.20 -13.85
CA ALA A 487 39.19 27.79 -14.39
C ALA A 487 39.80 28.79 -13.41
N ASP A 488 41.11 28.67 -13.20
CA ASP A 488 41.93 29.54 -12.37
C ASP A 488 41.77 31.02 -12.74
N LYS A 489 41.17 31.78 -11.83
CA LYS A 489 41.44 33.21 -11.68
C LYS A 489 41.64 33.52 -10.21
N GLY A 490 42.90 33.82 -9.87
CA GLY A 490 43.34 34.10 -8.52
C GLY A 490 42.52 35.19 -7.84
N SER A 491 42.19 34.97 -6.59
CA SER A 491 41.80 36.03 -5.67
C SER A 491 42.40 35.76 -4.29
N SER A 492 42.92 36.82 -3.71
CA SER A 492 43.75 36.89 -2.51
C SER A 492 43.12 36.27 -1.27
N PHE A 493 43.95 35.61 -0.47
CA PHE A 493 43.65 35.16 0.89
C PHE A 493 43.13 36.34 1.76
N PRO A 494 41.93 36.25 2.37
CA PRO A 494 41.37 37.36 3.14
C PRO A 494 42.14 37.61 4.45
N ARG A 495 42.51 38.88 4.69
CA ARG A 495 43.30 39.36 5.84
C ARG A 495 42.69 39.11 7.23
N TRP A 496 41.46 38.58 7.33
CA TRP A 496 40.77 38.30 8.59
C TRP A 496 40.87 36.85 9.07
N ALA A 497 41.38 35.91 8.25
CA ALA A 497 41.55 34.51 8.64
C ALA A 497 42.72 34.30 9.65
N GLY A 498 43.71 35.19 9.66
CA GLY A 498 44.85 35.11 10.59
C GLY A 498 44.48 35.41 12.05
N ALA A 499 43.45 36.24 12.28
CA ALA A 499 43.04 36.63 13.63
C ALA A 499 42.33 35.49 14.39
N ILE A 500 41.53 34.69 13.69
CA ILE A 500 40.76 33.58 14.28
C ILE A 500 41.69 32.41 14.65
N ILE A 501 42.69 32.14 13.81
CA ILE A 501 43.69 31.09 14.05
C ILE A 501 44.58 31.45 15.27
N GLY A 502 44.90 32.74 15.46
CA GLY A 502 45.66 33.21 16.61
C GLY A 502 44.93 33.03 17.96
N VAL A 503 43.60 33.25 17.99
CA VAL A 503 42.80 33.10 19.21
C VAL A 503 42.64 31.61 19.59
N ILE A 504 42.41 30.74 18.61
CA ILE A 504 42.26 29.30 18.85
C ILE A 504 43.57 28.67 19.32
N LEU A 505 44.70 29.05 18.71
CA LEU A 505 46.03 28.60 19.16
C LEU A 505 46.40 29.18 20.53
N GLY A 506 46.03 30.43 20.83
CA GLY A 506 46.23 31.03 22.14
C GLY A 506 45.46 30.32 23.26
N LEU A 507 44.19 29.97 23.03
CA LEU A 507 43.37 29.21 23.99
C LEU A 507 43.89 27.78 24.20
N LEU A 508 44.38 27.12 23.15
CA LEU A 508 45.00 25.79 23.25
C LEU A 508 46.32 25.82 24.04
N LEU A 509 47.13 26.87 23.88
CA LEU A 509 48.38 27.00 24.64
C LEU A 509 48.13 27.33 26.12
N ILE A 510 47.13 28.16 26.43
CA ILE A 510 46.79 28.50 27.83
C ILE A 510 46.21 27.29 28.55
N THR A 511 45.35 26.50 27.89
CA THR A 511 44.79 25.27 28.45
C THR A 511 45.86 24.18 28.65
N ALA A 512 46.78 24.01 27.69
CA ALA A 512 47.91 23.11 27.83
C ALA A 512 48.87 23.53 28.96
N ALA A 513 49.14 24.82 29.12
CA ALA A 513 49.97 25.35 30.21
C ALA A 513 49.31 25.15 31.59
N ALA A 514 47.99 25.33 31.69
CA ALA A 514 47.24 25.10 32.93
C ALA A 514 47.22 23.60 33.34
N ILE A 515 47.06 22.70 32.37
CA ILE A 515 47.15 21.25 32.59
C ILE A 515 48.57 20.86 33.00
N PHE A 516 49.60 21.38 32.31
CA PHE A 516 51.00 21.13 32.66
C PHE A 516 51.38 21.64 34.05
N TRP A 517 50.86 22.81 34.46
CA TRP A 517 51.06 23.36 35.80
C TRP A 517 50.37 22.50 36.88
N CYS A 518 49.14 22.03 36.62
CA CYS A 518 48.43 21.12 37.53
C CYS A 518 49.13 19.76 37.68
N LEU A 519 49.68 19.21 36.60
CA LEU A 519 50.43 17.96 36.61
C LEU A 519 51.81 18.10 37.27
N ARG A 520 52.50 19.24 37.10
CA ARG A 520 53.76 19.54 37.83
C ARG A 520 53.53 19.70 39.34
N ARG A 521 52.41 20.31 39.75
CA ARG A 521 52.08 20.48 41.17
C ARG A 521 51.74 19.14 41.84
N ARG A 522 51.16 18.18 41.10
CA ARG A 522 50.90 16.81 41.58
C ARG A 522 52.13 15.89 41.60
N ARG A 523 53.25 16.27 40.94
CA ARG A 523 54.49 15.48 40.90
C ARG A 523 55.55 15.87 41.94
N LYS A 524 55.27 16.81 42.86
CA LYS A 524 56.17 17.14 43.99
C LYS A 524 55.80 16.48 45.33
N LEU A 525 54.98 15.43 45.32
CA LEU A 525 54.61 14.72 46.56
C LEU A 525 54.68 13.19 46.49
N HIS A 526 55.34 12.59 45.51
CA HIS A 526 55.57 11.13 45.54
C HIS A 526 56.91 10.75 44.91
N GLU A 527 57.94 10.71 45.73
CA GLU A 527 59.14 9.90 45.49
C GLU A 527 59.62 9.34 46.84
N SER A 528 59.08 8.18 47.24
CA SER A 528 59.86 7.01 47.69
C SER A 528 58.98 5.93 48.35
N ARG A 529 59.27 4.69 47.91
CA ARG A 529 58.97 3.35 48.46
C ARG A 529 57.78 2.54 47.90
N SER A 530 58.21 1.64 47.00
CA SER A 530 57.70 0.34 46.54
C SER A 530 57.43 -0.66 47.70
N THR A 531 56.76 -1.82 47.59
CA THR A 531 56.57 -2.82 46.52
C THR A 531 55.45 -3.81 46.96
N SER A 532 54.70 -4.40 46.00
CA SER A 532 53.95 -5.70 45.98
C SER A 532 53.03 -6.08 47.16
N GLU A 533 51.83 -6.65 47.03
CA GLU A 533 51.20 -7.46 45.99
C GLU A 533 49.69 -7.57 46.32
N GLN A 534 48.89 -7.85 45.30
CA GLN A 534 47.55 -8.44 45.33
C GLN A 534 46.40 -7.82 46.15
N SER A 535 45.40 -7.47 45.34
CA SER A 535 43.98 -7.72 45.58
C SER A 535 43.24 -6.77 46.53
N ALA A 536 42.17 -6.27 45.93
CA ALA A 536 40.86 -6.05 46.54
C ALA A 536 40.47 -4.59 46.76
N ARG A 537 39.21 -4.37 46.35
CA ARG A 537 38.21 -3.44 46.89
C ARG A 537 38.11 -2.10 46.19
N SER A 538 37.08 -1.90 45.37
CA SER A 538 35.65 -1.77 45.73
C SER A 538 35.36 -0.47 46.48
N TRP A 539 34.53 0.38 45.87
CA TRP A 539 33.51 1.14 46.60
C TRP A 539 32.42 1.63 45.63
N ILE A 540 31.53 0.74 45.24
CA ILE A 540 30.17 1.12 44.83
C ILE A 540 29.23 0.21 45.61
N LEU A 541 28.09 0.77 46.02
CA LEU A 541 26.92 0.17 46.67
C LEU A 541 26.93 0.15 48.19
N ARG A 542 26.03 0.93 48.80
CA ARG A 542 25.46 0.57 50.11
C ARG A 542 24.12 1.22 50.44
N TRP A 543 23.04 0.97 49.70
CA TRP A 543 21.70 1.38 50.16
C TRP A 543 20.57 0.46 49.67
N ILE A 544 20.67 -0.86 49.88
CA ILE A 544 19.51 -1.76 49.91
C ILE A 544 19.77 -2.82 51.00
N HIS A 545 18.85 -2.86 51.97
CA HIS A 545 18.58 -3.87 53.01
C HIS A 545 19.74 -4.50 53.78
N THR A 546 19.73 -4.36 55.10
CA THR A 546 19.34 -5.45 56.03
C THR A 546 19.49 -4.96 57.46
N GLY A 547 18.42 -5.12 58.25
CA GLY A 547 18.46 -4.94 59.69
C GLY A 547 18.94 -6.18 60.44
N GLY A 548 19.21 -5.98 61.73
CA GLY A 548 19.44 -7.01 62.77
C GLY A 548 20.92 -7.37 62.93
N LEU A 549 21.49 -7.56 64.13
CA LEU A 549 20.93 -7.69 65.47
C LEU A 549 22.12 -7.60 66.46
N THR A 550 21.91 -7.03 67.66
CA THR A 550 22.83 -7.13 68.80
C THR A 550 22.47 -8.32 69.69
N THR A 551 23.50 -8.90 70.29
CA THR A 551 23.63 -10.12 71.09
C THR A 551 22.72 -10.30 72.31
N GLY A 552 22.31 -11.54 72.61
CA GLY A 552 21.91 -11.96 73.96
C GLY A 552 21.34 -13.40 74.09
N VAL A 553 22.20 -14.36 74.49
CA VAL A 553 21.98 -15.56 75.35
C VAL A 553 20.97 -16.68 74.89
N PRO A 554 21.30 -17.99 75.05
CA PRO A 554 20.56 -19.09 74.41
C PRO A 554 19.54 -19.78 75.34
N LYS A 555 18.48 -20.37 74.75
CA LYS A 555 17.79 -21.56 75.27
C LYS A 555 16.96 -22.28 74.19
N SER A 556 16.83 -23.58 74.44
CA SER A 556 16.47 -24.72 73.58
C SER A 556 14.96 -24.89 73.29
N GLY A 557 14.62 -25.63 72.22
CA GLY A 557 13.42 -26.50 72.19
C GLY A 557 12.41 -26.29 71.04
N ASP A 558 12.40 -27.26 70.11
CA ASP A 558 11.24 -28.01 69.58
C ASP A 558 10.07 -27.40 68.76
N THR A 559 9.88 -28.03 67.58
CA THR A 559 8.66 -28.74 67.12
C THR A 559 7.43 -27.96 66.59
N THR A 560 7.27 -28.03 65.26
CA THR A 560 6.10 -28.55 64.49
C THR A 560 4.73 -27.84 64.52
N ALA A 561 4.33 -27.42 63.30
CA ALA A 561 3.02 -27.54 62.64
C ALA A 561 1.76 -26.76 63.08
N SER A 562 1.17 -26.13 62.04
CA SER A 562 -0.22 -26.24 61.57
C SER A 562 -1.32 -25.35 62.17
N THR A 563 -2.21 -24.98 61.22
CA THR A 563 -3.65 -24.63 61.36
C THR A 563 -3.94 -23.25 61.93
N GLY A 564 -4.84 -22.43 61.39
CA GLY A 564 -5.87 -22.62 60.37
C GLY A 564 -7.06 -21.72 60.74
N HIS A 565 -7.74 -21.16 59.72
CA HIS A 565 -9.10 -20.58 59.77
C HIS A 565 -9.24 -19.27 60.58
N SER A 566 -10.15 -18.31 60.30
CA SER A 566 -11.34 -18.26 59.46
C SER A 566 -11.78 -16.78 59.35
N ALA A 567 -12.47 -16.46 58.26
CA ALA A 567 -13.20 -15.23 58.04
C ALA A 567 -14.38 -15.04 59.00
N PHE A 568 -14.78 -13.79 59.27
CA PHE A 568 -16.19 -13.39 59.41
C PHE A 568 -16.39 -11.93 59.01
N ALA A 569 -17.47 -11.71 58.26
CA ALA A 569 -18.06 -10.44 57.85
C ALA A 569 -18.83 -9.77 59.00
N ASN A 570 -19.11 -8.45 58.92
CA ASN A 570 -20.38 -7.88 58.42
C ASN A 570 -20.59 -6.40 58.81
N ASN A 571 -21.10 -5.61 57.85
CA ASN A 571 -21.97 -4.39 57.86
C ASN A 571 -22.07 -3.45 59.10
N SER A 572 -22.24 -2.11 58.94
CA SER A 572 -23.45 -1.43 58.40
C SER A 572 -23.28 0.11 58.20
N ASN A 573 -23.79 0.67 57.08
CA ASN A 573 -24.73 1.82 56.89
C ASN A 573 -24.67 3.10 57.80
N ILE A 574 -24.91 4.39 57.45
CA ILE A 574 -25.66 5.15 56.39
C ILE A 574 -25.31 6.69 56.50
N THR A 575 -24.98 7.34 55.36
CA THR A 575 -25.39 8.66 54.73
C THR A 575 -25.36 10.06 55.45
N PRO A 576 -25.59 11.23 54.77
CA PRO A 576 -24.58 12.23 54.30
C PRO A 576 -24.78 13.71 54.79
N ALA A 577 -23.82 14.61 54.53
CA ALA A 577 -24.01 16.08 54.61
C ALA A 577 -23.00 16.89 53.74
N THR A 578 -23.35 18.15 53.48
CA THR A 578 -23.12 18.96 52.27
C THR A 578 -22.10 20.11 52.42
N ALA A 579 -21.59 20.57 51.27
CA ALA A 579 -21.19 21.95 50.88
C ALA A 579 -19.84 22.56 51.34
N VAL A 580 -19.07 23.14 50.39
CA VAL A 580 -18.96 24.59 50.08
C VAL A 580 -17.75 24.87 49.16
N SER A 581 -17.97 25.69 48.13
CA SER A 581 -16.98 26.29 47.21
C SER A 581 -16.63 27.74 47.64
N PRO A 582 -15.53 28.36 47.16
CA PRO A 582 -15.44 29.81 47.07
C PRO A 582 -15.44 30.34 45.61
N ARG A 583 -16.17 31.46 45.48
CA ARG A 583 -16.41 32.46 44.41
C ARG A 583 -15.19 33.37 44.12
N SER A 584 -15.08 34.31 43.16
CA SER A 584 -15.77 34.88 41.97
C SER A 584 -14.93 36.10 41.50
N VAL A 585 -15.00 36.55 40.24
CA VAL A 585 -15.30 37.97 39.82
C VAL A 585 -15.79 37.97 38.36
N GLU A 586 -16.83 38.77 38.12
CA GLU A 586 -17.63 38.99 36.91
C GLU A 586 -17.41 40.42 36.38
N ALA A 587 -17.45 40.62 35.06
CA ALA A 587 -17.77 41.87 34.33
C ALA A 587 -17.60 41.60 32.82
N GLY A 588 -18.49 41.87 31.86
CA GLY A 588 -19.84 42.44 31.75
C GLY A 588 -20.13 42.61 30.25
N GLY A 589 -21.32 42.23 29.74
CA GLY A 589 -21.82 42.61 28.39
C GLY A 589 -22.25 44.08 28.39
N ASP A 590 -22.51 44.84 27.31
CA ASP A 590 -22.83 44.71 25.87
C ASP A 590 -22.44 46.10 25.23
N PRO A 591 -22.60 46.48 23.92
CA PRO A 591 -23.48 45.95 22.88
C PRO A 591 -22.92 45.89 21.43
N VAL A 592 -23.76 45.33 20.55
CA VAL A 592 -23.71 45.42 19.08
C VAL A 592 -23.93 46.88 18.61
N TYR A 593 -23.14 47.32 17.62
CA TYR A 593 -23.46 48.44 16.74
C TYR A 593 -23.22 48.02 15.28
N GLU A 594 -24.29 47.95 14.49
CA GLU A 594 -24.22 48.07 13.03
C GLU A 594 -23.94 49.53 12.65
N MET A 595 -23.11 49.76 11.63
CA MET A 595 -23.12 50.98 10.83
C MET A 595 -22.52 50.70 9.44
N LEU A 596 -23.38 50.79 8.42
CA LEU A 596 -23.01 51.01 7.02
C LEU A 596 -22.32 52.38 6.87
N GLY A 597 -21.31 52.46 6.00
CA GLY A 597 -20.75 53.73 5.55
C GLY A 597 -19.59 53.56 4.58
N HIS A 598 -19.85 53.78 3.30
CA HIS A 598 -18.88 53.76 2.21
C HIS A 598 -17.74 54.79 2.42
N THR A 599 -16.48 54.42 2.14
CA THR A 599 -15.53 55.08 1.20
C THR A 599 -14.06 54.65 1.43
N THR A 600 -13.43 54.19 0.35
CA THR A 600 -12.01 54.35 -0.05
C THR A 600 -10.87 54.06 0.94
N THR A 601 -10.21 52.90 0.79
CA THR A 601 -8.79 52.70 0.40
C THR A 601 -8.29 51.31 0.84
N LEU A 602 -7.61 50.58 -0.05
CA LEU A 602 -6.97 49.29 0.24
C LEU A 602 -5.67 49.51 1.04
N PRO A 603 -5.38 48.71 2.08
CA PRO A 603 -4.07 48.77 2.73
C PRO A 603 -2.99 48.20 1.81
N VAL A 604 -1.90 48.95 1.65
CA VAL A 604 -0.67 48.54 0.95
C VAL A 604 0.18 47.71 1.91
N GLU A 605 0.49 46.47 1.52
CA GLU A 605 1.42 45.58 2.22
C GLU A 605 2.88 46.11 2.13
N LEU A 606 3.61 46.05 3.24
CA LEU A 606 5.02 46.45 3.32
C LEU A 606 5.94 45.37 2.72
N PRO A 607 7.05 45.72 2.07
CA PRO A 607 7.94 44.75 1.43
C PRO A 607 8.56 43.77 2.45
N THR A 608 8.48 42.47 2.17
CA THR A 608 9.20 41.41 2.89
C THR A 608 10.21 40.71 1.96
N PRO A 609 11.20 39.95 2.49
CA PRO A 609 12.29 39.34 1.70
C PRO A 609 11.87 38.35 0.62
N TYR A 610 10.59 38.00 0.54
CA TYR A 610 10.04 37.05 -0.43
C TYR A 610 9.51 37.69 -1.72
N ASN A 611 9.56 39.02 -1.85
CA ASN A 611 9.22 39.72 -3.09
C ASN A 611 10.40 40.57 -3.59
N ASN A 612 11.35 39.93 -4.27
CA ASN A 612 12.40 40.59 -5.05
C ASN A 612 12.68 39.77 -6.32
N ASN A 613 11.89 39.99 -7.37
CA ASN A 613 12.45 40.41 -8.67
C ASN A 613 11.36 40.79 -9.68
N PRO A 614 11.51 41.93 -10.37
CA PRO A 614 10.59 42.43 -11.40
C PRO A 614 11.04 41.96 -12.80
N LEU A 615 10.11 41.66 -13.72
CA LEU A 615 10.36 41.59 -15.18
C LEU A 615 9.02 41.42 -15.94
N PRO A 616 8.92 41.81 -17.23
CA PRO A 616 8.50 43.14 -17.67
C PRO A 616 7.12 43.14 -18.38
N SER A 617 6.40 44.26 -18.29
CA SER A 617 5.25 44.54 -19.16
C SER A 617 5.68 44.87 -20.60
N PRO A 618 4.85 44.57 -21.59
CA PRO A 618 4.71 45.40 -22.77
C PRO A 618 3.36 46.14 -22.80
N VAL A 619 3.42 47.31 -23.41
CA VAL A 619 2.45 48.41 -23.51
C VAL A 619 1.37 48.16 -24.56
N SER A 620 0.23 48.83 -24.32
CA SER A 620 -1.05 48.97 -25.02
C SER A 620 -1.05 49.54 -26.46
N THR A 621 -2.15 49.30 -27.19
CA THR A 621 -2.92 50.29 -28.02
C THR A 621 -4.30 49.69 -28.38
N SER A 622 -5.42 50.19 -27.80
CA SER A 622 -6.49 51.06 -28.39
C SER A 622 -7.47 50.31 -29.34
N ASP A 623 -8.81 50.35 -29.28
CA ASP A 623 -9.73 51.47 -29.00
C ASP A 623 -11.23 51.03 -28.84
N VAL A 624 -11.97 51.79 -28.00
CA VAL A 624 -13.36 52.32 -28.14
C VAL A 624 -14.64 51.52 -27.77
N SER A 625 -15.33 52.11 -26.77
CA SER A 625 -16.78 52.21 -26.40
C SER A 625 -17.65 50.95 -26.25
N GLY A 626 -18.49 50.77 -25.22
CA GLY A 626 -19.05 51.67 -24.20
C GLY A 626 -20.57 51.45 -24.09
N THR A 627 -21.10 51.39 -22.85
CA THR A 627 -22.53 51.43 -22.43
C THR A 627 -23.41 50.21 -22.81
N ASP A 628 -24.28 49.60 -21.99
CA ASP A 628 -24.93 49.97 -20.72
C ASP A 628 -25.39 48.73 -19.93
N TYR A 629 -25.56 48.94 -18.62
CA TYR A 629 -26.26 48.07 -17.67
C TYR A 629 -27.76 47.92 -17.99
N VAL A 630 -28.36 46.79 -17.58
CA VAL A 630 -29.48 46.69 -16.60
C VAL A 630 -30.12 45.29 -16.71
N SER A 631 -30.14 44.58 -15.58
CA SER A 631 -30.97 43.40 -15.31
C SER A 631 -32.35 43.85 -14.78
N PRO A 632 -33.45 43.07 -14.89
CA PRO A 632 -33.78 42.25 -13.72
C PRO A 632 -34.57 40.92 -13.97
N VAL A 633 -34.19 39.88 -13.22
CA VAL A 633 -34.97 39.15 -12.18
C VAL A 633 -36.38 38.56 -12.47
N THR A 634 -36.43 37.22 -12.34
CA THR A 634 -37.46 36.27 -11.79
C THR A 634 -38.70 35.74 -12.54
N VAL A 635 -38.67 34.40 -12.73
CA VAL A 635 -39.59 33.32 -12.26
C VAL A 635 -41.06 33.30 -12.71
N SER A 636 -41.46 32.20 -13.39
CA SER A 636 -42.55 31.26 -13.00
C SER A 636 -42.76 30.13 -14.04
N THR A 637 -42.76 28.88 -13.59
CA THR A 637 -43.38 27.67 -14.20
C THR A 637 -44.81 27.48 -13.63
N PRO A 638 -45.69 26.49 -14.00
CA PRO A 638 -45.62 25.38 -14.99
C PRO A 638 -46.91 25.11 -15.85
N SER A 639 -46.83 24.08 -16.73
CA SER A 639 -47.89 23.18 -17.30
C SER A 639 -48.81 23.76 -18.42
N THR A 640 -49.23 23.07 -19.51
CA THR A 640 -49.66 21.67 -19.71
C THR A 640 -49.77 21.30 -21.22
N GLU A 641 -49.56 20.01 -21.54
CA GLU A 641 -50.14 19.16 -22.63
C GLU A 641 -49.84 19.35 -24.15
N GLY A 642 -49.52 18.21 -24.80
CA GLY A 642 -49.99 17.87 -26.16
C GLY A 642 -48.98 17.24 -27.13
N GLU A 643 -48.85 15.91 -27.13
CA GLU A 643 -48.43 15.09 -28.30
C GLU A 643 -49.70 14.55 -29.02
N PRO A 644 -49.69 13.96 -30.25
CA PRO A 644 -48.56 13.29 -30.96
C PRO A 644 -48.45 13.44 -32.51
N SER A 645 -47.32 12.94 -33.05
CA SER A 645 -47.16 12.19 -34.34
C SER A 645 -46.92 12.91 -35.70
N PRO A 646 -46.31 12.23 -36.72
CA PRO A 646 -45.06 12.67 -37.38
C PRO A 646 -45.11 12.81 -38.93
N VAL A 647 -44.04 13.37 -39.54
CA VAL A 647 -43.88 13.41 -41.01
C VAL A 647 -42.45 13.04 -41.46
N ARG A 648 -42.39 12.13 -42.44
CA ARG A 648 -41.22 11.58 -43.17
C ARG A 648 -40.73 12.52 -44.31
N PRO A 649 -39.52 12.31 -44.88
CA PRO A 649 -38.84 13.22 -45.82
C PRO A 649 -38.98 12.83 -47.31
N PRO A 650 -38.53 13.68 -48.27
CA PRO A 650 -38.55 13.37 -49.71
C PRO A 650 -37.21 12.84 -50.27
N HIS A 651 -37.33 12.14 -51.40
CA HIS A 651 -36.33 11.40 -52.18
C HIS A 651 -35.55 12.26 -53.22
N HIS A 652 -34.39 11.77 -53.69
CA HIS A 652 -34.08 11.64 -55.14
C HIS A 652 -32.89 10.71 -55.53
N ARG A 653 -33.19 9.79 -56.48
CA ARG A 653 -32.47 9.16 -57.64
C ARG A 653 -31.10 8.45 -57.43
N HIS A 654 -30.95 7.13 -57.62
CA HIS A 654 -30.97 6.22 -58.80
C HIS A 654 -29.67 6.14 -59.65
N MET A 655 -29.04 4.97 -59.66
CA MET A 655 -28.49 4.28 -60.84
C MET A 655 -28.38 2.76 -60.57
N SER A 656 -28.59 1.92 -61.60
CA SER A 656 -28.82 0.47 -61.52
C SER A 656 -27.90 -0.32 -62.46
N SER A 657 -27.52 -1.56 -62.08
CA SER A 657 -27.35 -2.76 -62.95
C SER A 657 -27.07 -3.99 -62.03
N LEU A 658 -28.00 -4.94 -61.85
CA LEU A 658 -28.27 -6.20 -62.60
C LEU A 658 -27.03 -7.11 -62.80
N SER A 659 -26.93 -8.21 -62.03
CA SER A 659 -27.23 -9.62 -62.41
C SER A 659 -25.92 -10.38 -62.73
N THR A 660 -25.62 -11.64 -62.38
CA THR A 660 -26.40 -12.89 -62.36
C THR A 660 -25.56 -13.99 -61.67
N VAL A 661 -26.23 -15.02 -61.11
CA VAL A 661 -25.67 -16.33 -60.65
C VAL A 661 -25.33 -17.22 -61.86
N PRO A 662 -24.45 -18.25 -61.74
CA PRO A 662 -24.96 -19.62 -61.80
C PRO A 662 -24.24 -20.63 -60.88
N THR A 663 -24.90 -21.79 -60.76
CA THR A 663 -24.79 -22.91 -59.83
C THR A 663 -23.91 -24.08 -60.34
N ILE A 664 -23.40 -24.87 -59.38
CA ILE A 664 -23.18 -26.35 -59.34
C ILE A 664 -22.22 -27.04 -60.34
N SER A 665 -21.20 -27.75 -59.83
CA SER A 665 -21.03 -29.22 -59.96
C SER A 665 -19.74 -29.76 -59.33
N ASN A 666 -19.89 -30.91 -58.66
CA ASN A 666 -18.88 -31.79 -58.03
C ASN A 666 -17.90 -32.43 -59.02
N VAL A 667 -16.66 -32.74 -58.60
CA VAL A 667 -15.92 -33.98 -58.94
C VAL A 667 -14.85 -34.29 -57.87
N MET A 668 -14.88 -35.52 -57.35
CA MET A 668 -13.80 -36.19 -56.61
C MET A 668 -12.69 -36.67 -57.55
N ARG A 669 -11.40 -36.57 -57.15
CA ARG A 669 -10.40 -37.60 -57.45
C ARG A 669 -9.14 -37.51 -56.58
N GLU A 670 -8.85 -38.62 -55.89
CA GLU A 670 -7.53 -38.97 -55.35
C GLU A 670 -6.49 -39.16 -56.47
N LYS A 671 -5.23 -38.79 -56.22
CA LYS A 671 -4.09 -39.71 -56.38
C LYS A 671 -2.80 -39.22 -55.71
N ASN A 672 -2.25 -40.17 -54.98
CA ASN A 672 -0.95 -40.35 -54.33
C ASN A 672 0.30 -39.92 -55.12
N GLY A 673 1.39 -39.52 -54.42
CA GLY A 673 2.77 -39.74 -54.90
C GLY A 673 3.88 -38.73 -54.55
N GLN A 674 4.69 -39.07 -53.52
CA GLN A 674 6.15 -38.81 -53.32
C GLN A 674 6.65 -37.36 -53.10
N ARG A 675 7.17 -36.99 -51.90
CA ARG A 675 8.47 -37.30 -51.23
C ARG A 675 9.64 -36.45 -51.72
N GLN A 676 10.09 -35.50 -50.89
CA GLN A 676 11.52 -35.24 -50.65
C GLN A 676 11.74 -34.62 -49.26
N THR A 677 12.39 -35.41 -48.41
CA THR A 677 13.00 -35.10 -47.12
C THR A 677 14.37 -34.47 -47.32
N TYR A 678 14.73 -33.46 -46.51
CA TYR A 678 16.12 -33.10 -46.23
C TYR A 678 16.45 -33.50 -44.79
N ARG A 679 17.65 -34.06 -44.62
CA ARG A 679 18.23 -34.71 -43.44
C ARG A 679 19.56 -34.02 -43.14
N SER A 680 19.89 -33.86 -41.86
CA SER A 680 21.26 -33.85 -41.31
C SER A 680 21.09 -33.99 -39.78
N ASP A 681 21.08 -35.20 -39.24
CA ASP A 681 22.21 -36.02 -38.79
C ASP A 681 22.79 -35.60 -37.42
N SER A 682 22.73 -36.62 -36.56
CA SER A 682 23.20 -36.90 -35.20
C SER A 682 24.66 -36.61 -34.88
N SER A 683 24.96 -36.46 -33.58
CA SER A 683 25.90 -37.36 -32.89
C SER A 683 25.76 -37.31 -31.37
N GLU A 684 25.75 -38.51 -30.78
CA GLU A 684 25.91 -38.82 -29.36
C GLU A 684 27.35 -38.55 -28.90
N GLY A 685 27.49 -38.30 -27.60
CA GLY A 685 28.78 -38.21 -26.91
C GLY A 685 28.61 -38.36 -25.40
N SER A 686 28.59 -39.61 -24.95
CA SER A 686 28.70 -40.00 -23.54
C SER A 686 30.11 -39.70 -23.02
N VAL A 687 30.24 -39.06 -21.85
CA VAL A 687 31.46 -39.07 -21.04
C VAL A 687 31.10 -39.32 -19.57
N GLU A 688 31.70 -40.39 -19.09
CA GLU A 688 31.79 -40.95 -17.74
C GLU A 688 32.76 -40.10 -16.88
N LEU A 689 32.46 -39.86 -15.59
CA LEU A 689 33.47 -39.65 -14.54
C LEU A 689 32.85 -39.61 -13.12
N ASP A 690 33.14 -40.70 -12.41
CA ASP A 690 33.44 -40.86 -10.97
C ASP A 690 32.76 -39.99 -9.90
N CYS A 691 32.02 -40.68 -9.02
CA CYS A 691 31.90 -40.34 -7.59
C CYS A 691 32.35 -41.55 -6.76
N PRO A 692 33.14 -41.38 -5.70
CA PRO A 692 33.64 -42.50 -4.91
C PRO A 692 32.62 -43.03 -3.88
N ARG A 693 32.65 -44.36 -3.73
CA ARG A 693 32.24 -45.26 -2.62
C ARG A 693 31.94 -44.53 -1.29
N GLY A 694 30.95 -44.88 -0.47
CA GLY A 694 30.07 -46.05 -0.38
C GLY A 694 29.86 -46.39 1.10
N VAL A 695 28.63 -46.68 1.54
CA VAL A 695 28.30 -47.57 2.68
C VAL A 695 26.90 -48.17 2.42
N GLU A 696 26.85 -49.49 2.29
CA GLU A 696 25.64 -50.32 2.22
C GLU A 696 24.91 -50.37 3.58
N LEU A 697 23.59 -50.63 3.55
CA LEU A 697 22.98 -51.78 4.23
C LEU A 697 21.51 -51.97 3.79
N SER A 698 21.27 -53.13 3.16
CA SER A 698 20.08 -54.01 3.05
C SER A 698 18.70 -53.47 3.48
N GLY A 699 17.59 -53.65 2.75
CA GLY A 699 17.21 -54.73 1.85
C GLY A 699 16.10 -55.59 2.47
N SER A 700 14.85 -55.46 1.98
CA SER A 700 13.88 -56.58 1.79
C SER A 700 12.46 -56.08 1.44
N THR A 701 12.05 -56.39 0.22
CA THR A 701 10.69 -56.80 -0.21
C THR A 701 10.85 -58.23 -0.78
N PRO A 702 9.83 -59.06 -1.15
CA PRO A 702 8.49 -58.69 -1.65
C PRO A 702 7.35 -59.71 -1.33
N LEU A 703 6.24 -59.57 -2.07
CA LEU A 703 5.11 -60.49 -2.38
C LEU A 703 3.80 -60.14 -1.65
N GLY A 704 2.61 -60.05 -2.26
CA GLY A 704 2.15 -60.38 -3.62
C GLY A 704 0.76 -61.04 -3.56
N GLY A 705 -0.19 -60.63 -4.42
CA GLY A 705 -1.52 -61.24 -4.65
C GLY A 705 -2.69 -60.36 -4.16
N ARG A 706 -3.66 -59.83 -4.93
CA ARG A 706 -4.54 -60.27 -6.05
C ARG A 706 -5.93 -60.77 -5.57
N LEU A 707 -6.98 -60.11 -6.11
CA LEU A 707 -8.45 -60.43 -6.12
C LEU A 707 -9.14 -60.34 -4.73
N GLU A 708 -10.39 -59.89 -4.54
CA GLU A 708 -11.59 -59.97 -5.38
C GLU A 708 -12.69 -59.00 -4.87
N THR A 709 -13.63 -58.66 -5.75
CA THR A 709 -14.90 -57.92 -5.56
C THR A 709 -15.90 -58.63 -4.63
N THR A 710 -16.76 -57.86 -3.95
CA THR A 710 -18.16 -58.24 -3.66
C THR A 710 -19.04 -57.01 -3.39
N ARG A 711 -20.34 -57.21 -3.62
CA ARG A 711 -21.46 -56.29 -3.81
C ARG A 711 -22.59 -56.78 -2.90
N GLU A 712 -23.25 -55.90 -2.14
CA GLU A 712 -24.59 -56.03 -1.49
C GLU A 712 -24.75 -54.73 -0.66
N VAL A 713 -25.72 -53.81 -0.85
CA VAL A 713 -27.20 -53.88 -0.79
C VAL A 713 -27.70 -54.45 0.55
N ASP A 714 -28.14 -53.57 1.45
CA ASP A 714 -29.51 -53.60 1.99
C ASP A 714 -29.87 -52.34 2.81
N GLU A 715 -31.17 -52.17 2.91
CA GLU A 715 -32.00 -51.00 3.20
C GLU A 715 -32.51 -50.98 4.67
N VAL A 716 -33.33 -49.98 5.04
CA VAL A 716 -34.25 -49.92 6.23
C VAL A 716 -33.56 -49.45 7.54
N GLU A 717 -34.01 -48.53 8.41
CA GLU A 717 -35.25 -47.79 8.79
C GLU A 717 -34.74 -46.52 9.54
N GLY A 718 -35.31 -45.31 9.54
CA GLY A 718 -36.70 -44.96 9.82
C GLY A 718 -36.95 -44.85 11.34
N LEU A 719 -36.82 -43.65 11.95
CA LEU A 719 -37.58 -43.23 13.14
C LEU A 719 -37.29 -41.75 13.49
N GLY A 720 -38.26 -40.89 13.21
CA GLY A 720 -38.38 -39.56 13.81
C GLY A 720 -39.32 -39.61 15.01
N ILE A 721 -39.09 -38.72 15.99
CA ILE A 721 -40.11 -38.35 16.99
C ILE A 721 -40.05 -36.83 17.21
N LYS A 722 -41.24 -36.24 17.15
CA LYS A 722 -41.64 -34.83 17.28
C LYS A 722 -41.93 -34.49 18.76
N GLU A 723 -41.68 -33.22 19.13
CA GLU A 723 -42.55 -32.26 19.88
C GLU A 723 -43.51 -32.80 20.97
N LEU A 724 -43.72 -32.26 22.18
CA LEU A 724 -43.85 -30.90 22.78
C LEU A 724 -44.19 -31.14 24.30
N PRO A 725 -44.46 -30.17 25.20
CA PRO A 725 -44.73 -28.73 25.05
C PRO A 725 -43.63 -27.78 25.52
#